data_AF-A0AAE9DQ62-F1
#
_entry.id   AF-A0AAE9DQ62-F1
#
_cell.length_a   1.000
_cell.length_b   1.000
_cell.length_c   1.000
_cell.angle_alpha   90.00
_cell.angle_beta   90.00
_cell.angle_gamma   90.00
#
_symmetry.space_group_name_H-M   'P 1'
#
loop_
_entity.id
_entity.type
_entity.pdbx_description
1 polymer ?
#
loop_
_entity_poly.entity_id
_entity_poly.type
_entity_poly.pdbx_seq_one_letter_code
_entity_poly.pdbx_strand_id
1 'polypeptide(L)'
;MMFGERGIQIPSRQAEAHSSEETFTEDGIVEIPQAVIDDIDEEELDEDILRVKVETDRAFFNHMLLARPAAVPMTPAQAMERDDLPTGNGTFVNKNISDRRELLFGDKLHKYLKSQGKKSLVELMKEAVEESGTDGALADVWNDVTSVLNRKTVASRDDVTTTANLLEDACRYLQKVFTDHMQTVVERNLEIAERGGIPGKRGLVNAFLKVGTEEPFQPEDDSIDGMPTWQVTYHCVRAGDMQAAAETLNRLKSFPQCATLVASLNHVAKHKKLDAELKKKLKVEWRHNVGHTKDKYKRALYAALLGGLESAALADTLENWIWFKLYPLHVDPQLTPLLFQEVQKAVSIDYGEQYFMSNGPSEFQYFFTALWLSGQFERAIYLLHECGQRVDSVHVAILAHKLGYLRMSVKSTDEMLVVDPNDATKCHLNLARLIVAYTKNFELIDVPRSLDYWFLLKGISTPTGSDVFEMAVSRSVYLTGQCDAILGTLTPDGRREKGLIDEYLDDPSEVINRVASDTELTGEWDQAVSLYLLASKSTNAAKLLSSEISETLRADNKEKIGELVTVAEQFKRVQKGCQAAEYATLSLLVDLAVLFDHCRNDNADTAYGISSHLRLIPTEPDQVTVIVNEFHMVPQKVREVLPDMCLHLMKCLVDHCIRQSTSLANRGANAANTSMFSSSNRYVKQIKAIVLYSATVPYKFPTHVTSKLLQLQASLGF
;
A
#
# COMPACT_ATOMS: atom_id res chain seq x y z
N MET A 1 -9.73 29.00 38.71
CA MET A 1 -10.09 28.60 37.34
C MET A 1 -9.43 27.24 37.10
N MET A 2 -10.02 26.16 37.62
CA MET A 2 -10.94 25.24 36.92
C MET A 2 -10.31 24.67 35.65
N PHE A 3 -9.71 23.47 35.72
CA PHE A 3 -9.95 22.34 34.82
C PHE A 3 -9.43 21.05 35.49
N GLY A 4 -10.38 20.18 35.83
CA GLY A 4 -10.15 18.89 36.46
C GLY A 4 -9.97 17.77 35.44
N GLU A 5 -9.12 16.84 35.82
CA GLU A 5 -8.81 15.58 35.16
C GLU A 5 -10.01 14.61 35.12
N ARG A 6 -9.93 13.68 34.18
CA ARG A 6 -10.55 12.34 34.09
C ARG A 6 -11.71 12.21 33.11
N GLY A 7 -11.35 11.54 32.01
CA GLY A 7 -12.24 11.07 30.96
C GLY A 7 -13.20 9.98 31.43
N ILE A 8 -14.28 9.90 30.67
CA ILE A 8 -15.44 9.03 30.82
C ILE A 8 -15.03 7.58 30.52
N GLN A 9 -15.26 6.69 31.49
CA GLN A 9 -15.25 5.23 31.28
C GLN A 9 -16.63 4.80 30.79
N ILE A 10 -16.68 4.12 29.66
CA ILE A 10 -17.88 3.44 29.14
C ILE A 10 -17.89 2.02 29.73
N PRO A 11 -18.93 1.61 30.48
CA PRO A 11 -18.99 0.28 31.06
C PRO A 11 -19.42 -0.78 30.02
N SER A 12 -18.69 -1.90 30.02
CA SER A 12 -18.99 -3.13 29.30
C SER A 12 -20.32 -3.73 29.73
N ARG A 13 -21.26 -3.95 28.80
CA ARG A 13 -22.44 -4.78 29.04
C ARG A 13 -22.07 -6.25 28.93
N GLN A 14 -22.01 -6.94 30.08
CA GLN A 14 -22.25 -8.38 30.16
C GLN A 14 -23.75 -8.64 30.08
N ALA A 15 -24.11 -9.78 29.47
CA ALA A 15 -25.48 -10.26 29.38
C ALA A 15 -25.95 -10.80 30.73
N GLU A 16 -27.00 -10.20 31.30
CA GLU A 16 -27.76 -10.80 32.40
C GLU A 16 -29.24 -10.90 32.01
N ALA A 17 -29.77 -12.10 32.23
CA ALA A 17 -31.14 -12.50 31.96
C ALA A 17 -32.12 -11.76 32.88
N HIS A 18 -33.16 -11.17 32.33
CA HIS A 18 -34.24 -10.58 33.13
C HIS A 18 -35.39 -11.55 33.32
N SER A 19 -35.53 -12.01 34.56
CA SER A 19 -36.73 -12.58 35.15
C SER A 19 -37.86 -11.55 35.18
N SER A 20 -39.07 -12.01 34.90
CA SER A 20 -40.32 -11.29 35.04
C SER A 20 -40.56 -10.84 36.49
N GLU A 21 -40.59 -9.53 36.73
CA GLU A 21 -41.26 -8.95 37.89
C GLU A 21 -42.45 -8.10 37.42
N GLU A 22 -43.64 -8.54 37.81
CA GLU A 22 -44.90 -7.82 37.68
C GLU A 22 -44.91 -6.64 38.65
N THR A 23 -45.03 -5.42 38.13
CA THR A 23 -45.41 -4.25 38.93
C THR A 23 -46.79 -3.77 38.49
N PHE A 24 -47.76 -3.96 39.38
CA PHE A 24 -49.09 -3.36 39.31
C PHE A 24 -49.00 -1.84 39.50
N THR A 25 -49.58 -1.08 38.57
CA THR A 25 -50.09 0.28 38.82
C THR A 25 -51.46 0.43 38.16
N GLU A 26 -52.44 0.86 38.96
CA GLU A 26 -53.77 1.29 38.54
C GLU A 26 -53.66 2.53 37.65
N ASP A 27 -53.82 2.35 36.34
CA ASP A 27 -54.59 3.23 35.45
C ASP A 27 -54.41 2.77 33.99
N GLY A 28 -55.55 2.46 33.35
CA GLY A 28 -55.74 2.39 31.88
C GLY A 28 -54.68 1.67 31.04
N ILE A 29 -54.97 0.44 30.61
CA ILE A 29 -54.22 -0.26 29.56
C ILE A 29 -54.27 0.57 28.26
N VAL A 30 -53.19 1.27 27.96
CA VAL A 30 -52.83 1.65 26.60
C VAL A 30 -51.87 0.58 26.11
N GLU A 31 -52.32 -0.27 25.20
CA GLU A 31 -51.43 -1.16 24.44
C GLU A 31 -50.42 -0.28 23.69
N ILE A 32 -49.19 -0.22 24.21
CA ILE A 32 -48.03 0.19 23.42
C ILE A 32 -47.89 -0.90 22.36
N PRO A 33 -47.99 -0.60 21.05
CA PRO A 33 -47.70 -1.60 20.04
C PRO A 33 -46.30 -2.12 20.32
N GLN A 34 -46.17 -3.42 20.58
CA GLN A 34 -44.86 -4.08 20.50
C GLN A 34 -44.28 -3.64 19.15
N ALA A 35 -43.21 -2.84 19.20
CA ALA A 35 -42.41 -2.62 18.03
C ALA A 35 -42.06 -4.03 17.53
N VAL A 36 -42.50 -4.33 16.32
CA VAL A 36 -42.00 -5.45 15.56
C VAL A 36 -40.51 -5.16 15.47
N ILE A 37 -39.74 -5.78 16.37
CA ILE A 37 -38.31 -5.96 16.16
C ILE A 37 -38.32 -6.95 15.02
N ASP A 38 -38.25 -6.44 13.78
CA ASP A 38 -37.88 -7.27 12.66
C ASP A 38 -36.61 -8.00 13.11
N ASP A 39 -36.66 -9.33 13.09
CA ASP A 39 -35.49 -10.16 13.31
C ASP A 39 -34.43 -9.67 12.34
N ILE A 40 -33.45 -8.89 12.83
CA ILE A 40 -32.33 -8.43 12.02
C ILE A 40 -31.60 -9.71 11.59
N ASP A 41 -31.61 -10.00 10.29
CA ASP A 41 -30.91 -11.14 9.74
C ASP A 41 -29.41 -10.95 10.03
N GLU A 42 -28.83 -11.83 10.86
CA GLU A 42 -27.42 -11.73 11.25
C GLU A 42 -26.51 -11.82 10.01
N GLU A 43 -26.94 -12.50 8.94
CA GLU A 43 -26.21 -12.56 7.67
C GLU A 43 -26.22 -11.22 6.93
N GLU A 44 -27.35 -10.50 6.92
CA GLU A 44 -27.46 -9.17 6.30
C GLU A 44 -26.61 -8.13 7.05
N LEU A 45 -26.59 -8.21 8.38
CA LEU A 45 -25.74 -7.35 9.21
C LEU A 45 -24.25 -7.58 8.97
N ASP A 46 -23.83 -8.83 8.80
CA ASP A 46 -22.44 -9.20 8.50
C ASP A 46 -22.01 -8.70 7.10
N GLU A 47 -22.88 -8.82 6.09
CA GLU A 47 -22.63 -8.26 4.75
C GLU A 47 -22.50 -6.74 4.77
N ASP A 48 -23.36 -6.04 5.51
CA ASP A 48 -23.30 -4.58 5.64
C ASP A 48 -22.02 -4.12 6.35
N ILE A 49 -21.56 -4.84 7.38
CA ILE A 49 -20.26 -4.59 8.01
C ILE A 49 -19.12 -4.75 7.00
N LEU A 50 -19.19 -5.77 6.14
CA LEU A 50 -18.19 -5.99 5.09
C LEU A 50 -18.22 -4.85 4.06
N ARG A 51 -19.39 -4.43 3.58
CA ARG A 51 -19.53 -3.27 2.66
C ARG A 51 -18.92 -2.00 3.26
N VAL A 52 -19.21 -1.73 4.53
CA VAL A 52 -18.62 -0.57 5.24
C VAL A 52 -17.09 -0.67 5.30
N LYS A 53 -16.53 -1.86 5.51
CA LYS A 53 -15.07 -2.05 5.48
C LYS A 53 -14.49 -1.76 4.08
N VAL A 54 -15.12 -2.26 3.02
CA VAL A 54 -14.67 -2.00 1.63
C VAL A 54 -14.67 -0.50 1.33
N GLU A 55 -15.76 0.19 1.68
CA GLU A 55 -15.84 1.64 1.47
C GLU A 55 -14.85 2.41 2.36
N THR A 56 -14.59 1.93 3.57
CA THR A 56 -13.55 2.51 4.46
C THR A 56 -12.16 2.36 3.84
N ASP A 57 -11.84 1.18 3.29
CA ASP A 57 -10.57 0.90 2.61
C ASP A 57 -10.43 1.75 1.33
N ARG A 58 -11.49 1.88 0.53
CA ARG A 58 -11.50 2.77 -0.64
C ARG A 58 -11.31 4.24 -0.24
N ALA A 59 -11.95 4.66 0.84
CA ALA A 59 -11.85 6.02 1.38
C ALA A 59 -10.48 6.30 2.02
N PHE A 60 -9.80 5.28 2.55
CA PHE A 60 -8.47 5.41 3.17
C PHE A 60 -7.47 6.10 2.24
N PHE A 61 -7.42 5.72 0.95
CA PHE A 61 -6.59 6.38 -0.07
C PHE A 61 -6.87 7.89 -0.21
N ASN A 62 -8.13 8.29 -0.09
CA ASN A 62 -8.53 9.69 -0.17
C ASN A 62 -8.25 10.42 1.15
N HIS A 63 -8.44 9.76 2.30
CA HIS A 63 -8.16 10.31 3.63
C HIS A 63 -6.66 10.56 3.86
N MET A 64 -5.80 9.73 3.26
CA MET A 64 -4.35 9.94 3.26
C MET A 64 -3.92 11.30 2.67
N LEU A 65 -4.78 11.95 1.86
CA LEU A 65 -4.51 13.23 1.21
C LEU A 65 -5.03 14.45 2.01
N LEU A 66 -5.88 14.26 3.02
CA LEU A 66 -6.61 15.35 3.68
C LEU A 66 -5.77 16.24 4.62
N ALA A 67 -4.44 16.12 4.61
CA ALA A 67 -3.55 16.92 5.46
C ALA A 67 -3.12 18.28 4.86
N ARG A 68 -3.46 18.62 3.60
CA ARG A 68 -3.43 20.00 3.04
C ARG A 68 -4.20 20.10 1.70
N PRO A 69 -4.63 21.30 1.25
CA PRO A 69 -5.68 21.45 0.25
C PRO A 69 -5.24 20.96 -1.12
N ALA A 70 -6.07 20.05 -1.65
CA ALA A 70 -6.22 19.62 -3.03
C ALA A 70 -5.33 20.32 -4.08
N ALA A 71 -4.41 19.55 -4.67
CA ALA A 71 -4.33 19.59 -6.12
C ALA A 71 -5.72 19.17 -6.63
N VAL A 72 -6.30 19.99 -7.52
CA VAL A 72 -7.67 19.80 -8.04
C VAL A 72 -7.87 18.32 -8.39
N PRO A 73 -8.81 17.61 -7.73
CA PRO A 73 -9.11 16.25 -8.10
C PRO A 73 -9.60 16.25 -9.53
N MET A 74 -8.87 15.60 -10.44
CA MET A 74 -9.46 15.26 -11.73
C MET A 74 -10.64 14.32 -11.45
N THR A 75 -11.80 14.66 -11.99
CA THR A 75 -12.97 13.81 -11.82
C THR A 75 -12.80 12.52 -12.64
N PRO A 76 -13.33 11.37 -12.19
CA PRO A 76 -13.29 10.12 -12.96
C PRO A 76 -13.79 10.31 -14.42
N ALA A 77 -14.80 11.16 -14.62
CA ALA A 77 -15.33 11.52 -15.93
C ALA A 77 -14.31 12.21 -16.86
N GLN A 78 -13.37 13.00 -16.31
CA GLN A 78 -12.31 13.66 -17.10
C GLN A 78 -11.16 12.73 -17.47
N ALA A 79 -10.95 11.65 -16.70
CA ALA A 79 -9.93 10.63 -16.97
C ALA A 79 -10.41 9.62 -18.03
N MET A 80 -11.70 9.28 -18.03
CA MET A 80 -12.30 8.30 -18.95
C MET A 80 -12.44 8.78 -20.41
N GLU A 81 -12.28 10.08 -20.70
CA GLU A 81 -12.37 10.61 -22.08
C GLU A 81 -11.09 10.41 -22.92
N ARG A 82 -10.03 9.79 -22.38
CA ARG A 82 -8.71 9.69 -23.06
C ARG A 82 -8.28 8.24 -23.28
N ASP A 83 -8.88 7.65 -24.30
CA ASP A 83 -8.92 6.21 -24.58
C ASP A 83 -7.75 5.69 -25.44
N ASP A 84 -6.50 6.12 -25.21
CA ASP A 84 -5.36 5.68 -26.01
C ASP A 84 -4.11 5.39 -25.16
N LEU A 85 -3.91 4.11 -24.80
CA LEU A 85 -2.63 3.56 -24.38
C LEU A 85 -2.15 2.54 -25.42
N PRO A 86 -0.94 2.67 -25.99
CA PRO A 86 -0.46 1.73 -27.00
C PRO A 86 -0.04 0.40 -26.35
N THR A 87 -0.69 -0.68 -26.76
CA THR A 87 -0.25 -2.06 -26.52
C THR A 87 0.90 -2.39 -27.47
N GLY A 88 2.14 -2.32 -27.00
CA GLY A 88 3.28 -2.77 -27.80
C GLY A 88 4.66 -2.57 -27.18
N ASN A 89 5.35 -3.70 -26.93
CA ASN A 89 6.80 -3.82 -26.76
C ASN A 89 7.48 -3.01 -25.64
N GLY A 90 7.13 -3.28 -24.38
CA GLY A 90 8.08 -3.23 -23.26
C GLY A 90 8.76 -1.89 -22.94
N THR A 91 8.28 -0.77 -23.51
CA THR A 91 8.66 0.59 -23.14
C THR A 91 7.40 1.38 -22.84
N PHE A 92 7.09 1.55 -21.55
CA PHE A 92 5.93 2.29 -21.07
C PHE A 92 6.22 3.78 -21.03
N VAL A 93 5.91 4.50 -22.12
CA VAL A 93 5.89 5.97 -22.11
C VAL A 93 4.47 6.42 -22.41
N ASN A 94 3.67 6.64 -21.36
CA ASN A 94 2.41 7.35 -21.51
C ASN A 94 2.71 8.84 -21.73
N LYS A 95 2.36 9.37 -22.90
CA LYS A 95 2.58 10.77 -23.30
C LYS A 95 1.78 11.78 -22.47
N ASN A 96 0.87 11.32 -21.61
CA ASN A 96 0.04 12.17 -20.76
C ASN A 96 0.69 12.53 -19.42
N ILE A 97 1.82 11.93 -19.06
CA ILE A 97 2.64 12.37 -17.92
C ILE A 97 3.60 13.43 -18.44
N SER A 98 3.34 14.69 -18.11
CA SER A 98 4.11 15.82 -18.59
C SER A 98 5.49 15.94 -17.94
N ASP A 99 5.72 15.27 -16.80
CA ASP A 99 6.98 15.33 -16.07
C ASP A 99 7.96 14.23 -16.53
N ARG A 100 8.97 14.65 -17.30
CA ARG A 100 10.08 13.82 -17.75
C ARG A 100 10.84 13.17 -16.58
N ARG A 101 10.94 13.86 -15.43
CA ARG A 101 11.64 13.34 -14.25
C ARG A 101 10.89 12.14 -13.67
N GLU A 102 9.59 12.26 -13.51
CA GLU A 102 8.72 11.16 -13.04
C GLU A 102 8.83 9.92 -13.93
N LEU A 103 8.83 10.11 -15.25
CA LEU A 103 9.01 9.01 -16.22
C LEU A 103 10.34 8.27 -16.01
N LEU A 104 11.45 9.02 -15.93
CA LEU A 104 12.78 8.42 -15.77
C LEU A 104 12.92 7.65 -14.47
N PHE A 105 12.49 8.24 -13.35
CA PHE A 105 12.57 7.57 -12.05
C PHE A 105 11.65 6.34 -11.98
N GLY A 106 10.43 6.43 -12.52
CA GLY A 106 9.51 5.30 -12.65
C GLY A 106 10.11 4.15 -13.46
N ASP A 107 10.71 4.43 -14.62
CA ASP A 107 11.35 3.42 -15.47
C ASP A 107 12.49 2.69 -14.77
N LYS A 108 13.29 3.42 -13.96
CA LYS A 108 14.40 2.85 -13.19
C LYS A 108 13.86 1.99 -12.05
N LEU A 109 12.78 2.40 -11.39
CA LEU A 109 12.10 1.57 -10.38
C LEU A 109 11.52 0.29 -11.00
N HIS A 110 10.83 0.40 -12.14
CA HIS A 110 10.31 -0.76 -12.87
C HIS A 110 11.43 -1.76 -13.21
N LYS A 111 12.56 -1.27 -13.74
CA LYS A 111 13.75 -2.10 -14.03
C LYS A 111 14.29 -2.80 -12.78
N TYR A 112 14.26 -2.15 -11.62
CA TYR A 112 14.67 -2.75 -10.36
C TYR A 112 13.73 -3.88 -9.95
N LEU A 113 12.41 -3.64 -9.96
CA LEU A 113 11.38 -4.62 -9.59
C LEU A 113 11.39 -5.83 -10.52
N LYS A 114 11.44 -5.62 -11.83
CA LYS A 114 11.53 -6.68 -12.84
C LYS A 114 12.78 -7.54 -12.71
N SER A 115 13.87 -6.97 -12.20
CA SER A 115 15.09 -7.73 -11.90
C SER A 115 15.02 -8.52 -10.58
N GLN A 116 13.89 -8.48 -9.87
CA GLN A 116 13.71 -9.01 -8.51
C GLN A 116 14.80 -8.50 -7.56
N GLY A 117 15.18 -7.23 -7.71
CA GLY A 117 16.22 -6.59 -6.90
C GLY A 117 17.65 -7.01 -7.18
N LYS A 118 17.93 -7.74 -8.27
CA LYS A 118 19.29 -8.11 -8.69
C LYS A 118 20.11 -6.92 -9.18
N LYS A 119 19.47 -5.92 -9.79
CA LYS A 119 20.13 -4.67 -10.17
C LYS A 119 20.25 -3.74 -8.97
N SER A 120 21.36 -2.99 -8.91
CA SER A 120 21.57 -2.01 -7.85
C SER A 120 20.59 -0.84 -7.99
N LEU A 121 19.71 -0.67 -7.00
CA LEU A 121 18.80 0.47 -6.94
C LEU A 121 19.56 1.79 -6.88
N VAL A 122 20.70 1.84 -6.17
CA VAL A 122 21.55 3.04 -6.06
C VAL A 122 22.03 3.49 -7.44
N GLU A 123 22.53 2.57 -8.25
CA GLU A 123 23.04 2.91 -9.59
C GLU A 123 21.91 3.30 -10.53
N LEU A 124 20.76 2.62 -10.46
CA LEU A 124 19.58 2.98 -11.24
C LEU A 124 19.06 4.39 -10.90
N MET A 125 19.11 4.79 -9.63
CA MET A 125 18.73 6.15 -9.21
C MET A 125 19.76 7.20 -9.66
N LYS A 126 21.07 6.90 -9.63
CA LYS A 126 22.10 7.79 -10.21
C LYS A 126 21.88 8.01 -11.69
N GLU A 127 21.62 6.94 -12.45
CA GLU A 127 21.29 7.04 -13.87
C GLU A 127 20.05 7.92 -14.10
N ALA A 128 19.02 7.83 -13.25
CA ALA A 128 17.83 8.70 -13.34
C ALA A 128 18.19 10.18 -13.15
N VAL A 129 19.04 10.49 -12.16
CA VAL A 129 19.49 11.86 -11.85
C VAL A 129 20.29 12.45 -13.01
N GLU A 130 21.18 11.65 -13.60
CA GLU A 130 21.98 12.04 -14.77
C GLU A 130 21.11 12.26 -16.01
N GLU A 131 20.25 11.29 -16.35
CA GLU A 131 19.39 11.35 -17.55
C GLU A 131 18.33 12.47 -17.46
N SER A 132 17.89 12.81 -16.26
CA SER A 132 16.94 13.91 -16.04
C SER A 132 17.58 15.30 -16.16
N GLY A 133 18.92 15.38 -16.18
CA GLY A 133 19.63 16.67 -16.22
C GLY A 133 19.49 17.45 -14.92
N THR A 134 19.46 16.77 -13.78
CA THR A 134 19.31 17.40 -12.46
C THR A 134 20.45 18.39 -12.20
N ASP A 135 20.11 19.63 -11.86
CA ASP A 135 21.07 20.69 -11.54
C ASP A 135 20.73 21.42 -10.23
N GLY A 136 21.60 22.36 -9.85
CA GLY A 136 21.43 23.22 -8.67
C GLY A 136 21.21 22.45 -7.36
N ALA A 137 20.28 22.96 -6.55
CA ALA A 137 19.97 22.44 -5.21
C ALA A 137 19.62 20.93 -5.20
N LEU A 138 18.93 20.44 -6.24
CA LEU A 138 18.57 19.01 -6.31
C LEU A 138 19.77 18.12 -6.65
N ALA A 139 20.74 18.63 -7.42
CA ALA A 139 21.96 17.87 -7.67
C ALA A 139 22.75 17.67 -6.37
N ASP A 140 22.82 18.70 -5.52
CA ASP A 140 23.45 18.61 -4.20
C ASP A 140 22.73 17.60 -3.29
N VAL A 141 21.39 17.63 -3.26
CA VAL A 141 20.57 16.63 -2.55
C VAL A 141 20.90 15.20 -3.00
N TRP A 142 20.96 14.93 -4.30
CA TRP A 142 21.28 13.59 -4.80
C TRP A 142 22.74 13.19 -4.59
N ASN A 143 23.67 14.14 -4.58
CA ASN A 143 25.05 13.89 -4.18
C ASN A 143 25.14 13.46 -2.72
N ASP A 144 24.39 14.11 -1.82
CA ASP A 144 24.29 13.72 -0.41
C ASP A 144 23.67 12.32 -0.26
N VAL A 145 22.55 12.07 -0.96
CA VAL A 145 21.83 10.80 -0.94
C VAL A 145 22.73 9.64 -1.36
N THR A 146 23.36 9.76 -2.52
CA THR A 146 24.14 8.66 -3.12
C THR A 146 25.50 8.45 -2.45
N SER A 147 26.05 9.48 -1.80
CA SER A 147 27.29 9.36 -1.04
C SER A 147 27.11 8.64 0.29
N VAL A 148 25.99 8.90 0.97
CA VAL A 148 25.65 8.28 2.26
C VAL A 148 25.01 6.90 2.09
N LEU A 149 24.03 6.77 1.19
CA LEU A 149 23.28 5.53 0.96
C LEU A 149 23.92 4.67 -0.14
N ASN A 150 25.15 4.21 0.11
CA ASN A 150 25.93 3.44 -0.86
C ASN A 150 25.93 1.92 -0.63
N ARG A 151 25.38 1.44 0.50
CA ARG A 151 25.37 0.03 0.90
C ARG A 151 24.13 -0.32 1.71
N LYS A 152 23.72 -1.59 1.69
CA LYS A 152 22.57 -2.09 2.47
C LYS A 152 22.96 -2.35 3.92
N THR A 153 22.12 -1.95 4.87
CA THR A 153 22.30 -2.27 6.30
C THR A 153 21.83 -3.69 6.60
N VAL A 154 22.55 -4.37 7.50
CA VAL A 154 22.22 -5.74 7.94
C VAL A 154 21.63 -5.72 9.36
N ALA A 155 21.99 -4.71 10.15
CA ALA A 155 21.50 -4.50 11.50
C ALA A 155 20.34 -3.48 11.53
N SER A 156 19.68 -3.36 12.68
CA SER A 156 18.69 -2.30 12.91
C SER A 156 19.27 -0.92 12.60
N ARG A 157 18.42 0.00 12.15
CA ARG A 157 18.79 1.40 11.90
C ARG A 157 19.45 2.05 13.12
N ASP A 158 18.97 1.73 14.31
CA ASP A 158 19.46 2.29 15.57
C ASP A 158 20.66 1.53 16.16
N ASP A 159 21.21 0.56 15.41
CA ASP A 159 22.41 -0.14 15.82
C ASP A 159 23.66 0.76 15.73
N VAL A 160 24.59 0.56 16.67
CA VAL A 160 25.84 1.33 16.73
C VAL A 160 26.70 1.11 15.48
N THR A 161 26.66 -0.09 14.88
CA THR A 161 27.41 -0.37 13.64
C THR A 161 26.83 0.38 12.44
N THR A 162 25.49 0.46 12.33
CA THR A 162 24.81 1.25 11.30
C THR A 162 25.17 2.73 11.42
N THR A 163 25.16 3.26 12.65
CA THR A 163 25.55 4.64 12.93
C THR A 163 27.03 4.89 12.62
N ALA A 164 27.93 3.97 12.96
CA ALA A 164 29.36 4.08 12.65
C ALA A 164 29.63 4.10 11.13
N ASN A 165 28.92 3.26 10.36
CA ASN A 165 29.01 3.24 8.91
C ASN A 165 28.51 4.56 8.29
N LEU A 166 27.37 5.07 8.80
CA LEU A 166 26.85 6.38 8.40
C LEU A 166 27.86 7.50 8.64
N LEU A 167 28.45 7.54 9.85
CA LEU A 167 29.46 8.55 10.20
C LEU A 167 30.70 8.46 9.30
N GLU A 168 31.15 7.25 8.99
CA GLU A 168 32.26 7.04 8.06
C GLU A 168 31.93 7.58 6.65
N ASP A 169 30.77 7.24 6.11
CA ASP A 169 30.38 7.65 4.76
C ASP A 169 30.13 9.17 4.69
N ALA A 170 29.48 9.76 5.69
CA ALA A 170 29.29 11.21 5.80
C ALA A 170 30.63 11.96 5.92
N CYS A 171 31.56 11.48 6.76
CA CYS A 171 32.89 12.09 6.89
C CYS A 171 33.69 11.99 5.58
N ARG A 172 33.65 10.83 4.92
CA ARG A 172 34.33 10.61 3.64
C ARG A 172 33.78 11.54 2.56
N TYR A 173 32.46 11.70 2.52
CA TYR A 173 31.79 12.62 1.61
C TYR A 173 32.23 14.07 1.85
N LEU A 174 32.15 14.56 3.10
CA LEU A 174 32.57 15.92 3.45
C LEU A 174 34.05 16.18 3.13
N GLN A 175 34.92 15.19 3.31
CA GLN A 175 36.33 15.25 2.93
C GLN A 175 36.51 15.33 1.41
N LYS A 176 35.70 14.61 0.64
CA LYS A 176 35.69 14.68 -0.83
C LYS A 176 35.23 16.06 -1.29
N VAL A 177 34.11 16.56 -0.80
CA VAL A 177 33.58 17.91 -1.13
C VAL A 177 34.65 18.98 -0.92
N PHE A 178 35.39 18.91 0.19
CA PHE A 178 36.49 19.83 0.46
C PHE A 178 37.68 19.65 -0.50
N THR A 179 38.01 18.41 -0.84
CA THR A 179 39.09 18.12 -1.81
C THR A 179 38.74 18.68 -3.19
N ASP A 180 37.50 18.50 -3.63
CA ASP A 180 36.99 18.98 -4.92
C ASP A 180 36.94 20.52 -4.95
N HIS A 181 36.57 21.15 -3.83
CA HIS A 181 36.67 22.61 -3.66
C HIS A 181 38.11 23.11 -3.80
N MET A 182 39.07 22.50 -3.08
CA MET A 182 40.48 22.87 -3.20
C MET A 182 40.99 22.71 -4.63
N GLN A 183 40.60 21.63 -5.31
CA GLN A 183 40.96 21.39 -6.70
C GLN A 183 40.40 22.49 -7.61
N THR A 184 39.13 22.84 -7.46
CA THR A 184 38.48 23.91 -8.23
C THR A 184 39.18 25.26 -8.02
N VAL A 185 39.53 25.61 -6.78
CA VAL A 185 40.22 26.87 -6.46
C VAL A 185 41.62 26.91 -7.08
N VAL A 186 42.37 25.80 -7.01
CA VAL A 186 43.70 25.68 -7.61
C VAL A 186 43.65 25.75 -9.13
N GLU A 187 42.70 25.08 -9.76
CA GLU A 187 42.50 25.08 -11.22
C GLU A 187 42.11 26.46 -11.76
N ARG A 188 41.38 27.26 -10.97
CA ARG A 188 41.06 28.65 -11.32
C ARG A 188 42.24 29.61 -11.16
N ASN A 189 43.29 29.23 -10.42
CA ASN A 189 44.40 30.11 -10.03
C ASN A 189 45.77 29.44 -10.27
N LEU A 190 45.93 28.75 -11.41
CA LEU A 190 47.12 27.93 -11.70
C LEU A 190 48.45 28.71 -11.62
N GLU A 191 48.45 29.98 -12.02
CA GLU A 191 49.65 30.83 -12.01
C GLU A 191 50.17 31.07 -10.59
N ILE A 192 49.28 31.28 -9.62
CA ILE A 192 49.64 31.51 -8.21
C ILE A 192 49.86 30.19 -7.47
N ALA A 193 49.07 29.16 -7.82
CA ALA A 193 49.09 27.88 -7.14
C ALA A 193 50.42 27.13 -7.32
N GLU A 194 51.12 27.35 -8.45
CA GLU A 194 52.40 26.73 -8.80
C GLU A 194 52.43 25.23 -8.47
N ARG A 195 51.36 24.52 -8.84
CA ARG A 195 51.21 23.10 -8.52
C ARG A 195 52.31 22.32 -9.22
N GLY A 196 53.28 21.82 -8.45
CA GLY A 196 54.36 20.98 -8.98
C GLY A 196 53.86 19.66 -9.57
N GLY A 197 54.76 18.90 -10.21
CA GLY A 197 54.43 17.68 -10.95
C GLY A 197 54.16 16.41 -10.12
N ILE A 198 54.12 16.49 -8.78
CA ILE A 198 53.90 15.31 -7.91
C ILE A 198 52.40 15.23 -7.55
N PRO A 199 51.68 14.20 -8.02
CA PRO A 199 50.28 13.99 -7.67
C PRO A 199 50.14 13.60 -6.19
N GLY A 200 49.18 14.20 -5.48
CA GLY A 200 48.85 13.87 -4.08
C GLY A 200 48.07 14.97 -3.37
N LYS A 201 47.33 14.62 -2.31
CA LYS A 201 46.52 15.57 -1.54
C LYS A 201 47.38 16.61 -0.81
N ARG A 202 48.56 16.22 -0.31
CA ARG A 202 49.55 17.15 0.29
C ARG A 202 49.97 18.26 -0.68
N GLY A 203 50.25 17.90 -1.94
CA GLY A 203 50.61 18.86 -2.99
C GLY A 203 49.45 19.78 -3.34
N LEU A 204 48.22 19.25 -3.39
CA LEU A 204 47.00 20.04 -3.57
C LEU A 204 46.79 21.04 -2.44
N VAL A 205 46.96 20.62 -1.17
CA VAL A 205 46.87 21.51 0.00
C VAL A 205 47.89 22.64 -0.11
N ASN A 206 49.15 22.34 -0.43
CA ASN A 206 50.18 23.36 -0.63
C ASN A 206 49.78 24.37 -1.71
N ALA A 207 49.32 23.89 -2.86
CA ALA A 207 48.87 24.74 -3.96
C ALA A 207 47.65 25.61 -3.56
N PHE A 208 46.69 25.04 -2.84
CA PHE A 208 45.51 25.74 -2.35
C PHE A 208 45.86 26.87 -1.38
N LEU A 209 46.76 26.61 -0.44
CA LEU A 209 47.19 27.59 0.56
C LEU A 209 47.99 28.77 -0.05
N LYS A 210 48.75 28.53 -1.13
CA LYS A 210 49.41 29.60 -1.90
C LYS A 210 48.42 30.54 -2.56
N VAL A 211 47.27 30.03 -3.00
CA VAL A 211 46.20 30.85 -3.62
C VAL A 211 45.43 31.64 -2.55
N GLY A 212 45.13 31.01 -1.41
CA GLY A 212 44.29 31.59 -0.35
C GLY A 212 44.99 32.54 0.62
N THR A 213 46.23 32.96 0.37
CA THR A 213 47.02 33.80 1.29
C THR A 213 46.84 35.29 0.99
N GLU A 214 45.70 35.86 1.37
CA GLU A 214 45.54 37.33 1.40
C GLU A 214 46.09 37.97 2.70
N GLU A 215 46.19 37.19 3.79
CA GLU A 215 46.76 37.67 5.06
C GLU A 215 48.17 37.09 5.31
N PRO A 216 49.18 37.94 5.58
CA PRO A 216 50.48 37.48 6.06
C PRO A 216 50.34 36.92 7.48
N PHE A 217 50.09 35.61 7.58
CA PHE A 217 50.05 34.90 8.86
C PHE A 217 51.47 34.53 9.32
N GLN A 218 51.86 34.98 10.52
CA GLN A 218 53.11 34.56 11.14
C GLN A 218 52.92 33.21 11.85
N PRO A 219 53.69 32.16 11.51
CA PRO A 219 53.55 30.84 12.14
C PRO A 219 53.89 30.91 13.64
N GLU A 220 53.01 30.36 14.49
CA GLU A 220 53.17 30.35 15.95
C GLU A 220 54.35 29.47 16.41
N ASP A 221 54.53 28.30 15.78
CA ASP A 221 55.51 27.28 16.21
C ASP A 221 56.51 26.90 15.10
N ASP A 222 56.03 26.58 13.89
CA ASP A 222 56.86 26.07 12.79
C ASP A 222 56.25 26.37 11.40
N SER A 223 57.09 26.31 10.38
CA SER A 223 56.69 26.46 8.98
C SER A 223 57.28 25.35 8.09
N ILE A 224 56.49 24.92 7.11
CA ILE A 224 56.83 23.90 6.13
C ILE A 224 56.58 24.45 4.72
N ASP A 225 57.59 24.40 3.85
CA ASP A 225 57.53 24.90 2.47
C ASP A 225 57.05 26.37 2.38
N GLY A 226 57.39 27.19 3.38
CA GLY A 226 56.95 28.59 3.47
C GLY A 226 55.53 28.79 4.00
N MET A 227 54.84 27.73 4.44
CA MET A 227 53.48 27.77 4.98
C MET A 227 53.43 27.35 6.46
N PRO A 228 52.45 27.83 7.26
CA PRO A 228 52.32 27.43 8.66
C PRO A 228 52.02 25.94 8.84
N THR A 229 52.80 25.25 9.68
CA THR A 229 52.67 23.79 9.90
C THR A 229 51.27 23.40 10.40
N TRP A 230 50.63 24.21 11.24
CA TRP A 230 49.28 23.98 11.75
C TRP A 230 48.19 24.04 10.68
N GLN A 231 48.26 25.08 9.84
CA GLN A 231 47.32 25.28 8.73
C GLN A 231 47.39 24.12 7.74
N VAL A 232 48.61 23.75 7.35
CA VAL A 232 48.85 22.60 6.47
C VAL A 232 48.30 21.31 7.06
N THR A 233 48.60 21.04 8.34
CA THR A 233 48.17 19.81 9.02
C THR A 233 46.64 19.74 9.05
N TYR A 234 45.98 20.84 9.41
CA TYR A 234 44.52 20.92 9.41
C TYR A 234 43.91 20.61 8.04
N HIS A 235 44.40 21.23 6.96
CA HIS A 235 43.86 21.01 5.62
C HIS A 235 44.07 19.57 5.13
N CYS A 236 45.18 18.92 5.52
CA CYS A 236 45.39 17.49 5.26
C CYS A 236 44.37 16.61 6.00
N VAL A 237 44.11 16.88 7.29
CA VAL A 237 43.06 16.18 8.08
C VAL A 237 41.67 16.40 7.45
N ARG A 238 41.34 17.65 7.10
CA ARG A 238 40.05 18.03 6.52
C ARG A 238 39.81 17.42 5.13
N ALA A 239 40.88 17.16 4.38
CA ALA A 239 40.87 16.44 3.11
C ALA A 239 40.93 14.89 3.26
N GLY A 240 40.99 14.38 4.50
CA GLY A 240 41.06 12.96 4.80
C GLY A 240 42.42 12.31 4.55
N ASP A 241 43.49 13.08 4.37
CA ASP A 241 44.87 12.56 4.27
C ASP A 241 45.56 12.59 5.64
N MET A 242 45.19 11.64 6.49
CA MET A 242 45.72 11.53 7.85
C MET A 242 47.22 11.21 7.87
N GLN A 243 47.72 10.50 6.86
CA GLN A 243 49.13 10.14 6.76
C GLN A 243 49.98 11.39 6.49
N ALA A 244 49.60 12.20 5.50
CA ALA A 244 50.28 13.45 5.21
C ALA A 244 50.18 14.46 6.37
N ALA A 245 49.05 14.49 7.09
CA ALA A 245 48.89 15.29 8.30
C ALA A 245 49.87 14.86 9.41
N ALA A 246 49.96 13.55 9.68
CA ALA A 246 50.85 13.02 10.71
C ALA A 246 52.34 13.26 10.37
N GLU A 247 52.74 13.04 9.11
CA GLU A 247 54.09 13.32 8.63
C GLU A 247 54.48 14.79 8.76
N THR A 248 53.54 15.70 8.43
CA THR A 248 53.74 17.13 8.57
C THR A 248 53.93 17.51 10.04
N LEU A 249 53.05 17.02 10.92
CA LEU A 249 53.08 17.38 12.34
C LEU A 249 54.22 16.72 13.12
N ASN A 250 54.77 15.61 12.63
CA ASN A 250 55.90 14.90 13.28
C ASN A 250 57.16 15.77 13.45
N ARG A 251 57.29 16.88 12.72
CA ARG A 251 58.34 17.88 12.93
C ARG A 251 58.26 18.53 14.31
N LEU A 252 57.05 18.66 14.83
CA LEU A 252 56.77 19.22 16.15
C LEU A 252 56.81 18.18 17.29
N LYS A 253 57.24 16.93 17.03
CA LYS A 253 57.28 15.88 18.07
C LYS A 253 58.12 16.23 19.30
N SER A 254 59.11 17.12 19.13
CA SER A 254 60.01 17.55 20.19
C SER A 254 59.43 18.69 21.04
N PHE A 255 58.30 19.27 20.65
CA PHE A 255 57.64 20.36 21.37
C PHE A 255 56.71 19.76 22.43
N PRO A 256 57.00 19.94 23.75
CA PRO A 256 56.23 19.29 24.82
C PRO A 256 54.76 19.69 24.83
N GLN A 257 54.45 20.90 24.36
CA GLN A 257 53.09 21.44 24.36
C GLN A 257 52.17 20.74 23.36
N CYS A 258 52.67 20.06 22.34
CA CYS A 258 51.84 19.35 21.35
C CYS A 258 52.23 17.90 21.13
N ALA A 259 53.10 17.35 21.98
CA ALA A 259 53.59 15.98 21.85
C ALA A 259 52.46 14.93 21.89
N THR A 260 51.42 15.17 22.68
CA THR A 260 50.26 14.27 22.74
C THR A 260 49.39 14.39 21.51
N LEU A 261 49.19 15.60 20.98
CA LEU A 261 48.50 15.82 19.71
C LEU A 261 49.22 15.11 18.54
N VAL A 262 50.55 15.22 18.48
CA VAL A 262 51.39 14.50 17.50
C VAL A 262 51.20 12.99 17.63
N ALA A 263 51.30 12.45 18.86
CA ALA A 263 51.10 11.02 19.11
C ALA A 263 49.68 10.55 18.73
N SER A 264 48.67 11.37 19.01
CA SER A 264 47.27 11.10 18.70
C SER A 264 47.04 11.06 17.19
N LEU A 265 47.56 12.03 16.43
CA LEU A 265 47.44 12.04 14.97
C LEU A 265 48.17 10.86 14.31
N ASN A 266 49.37 10.51 14.77
CA ASN A 266 50.07 9.30 14.29
C ASN A 266 49.26 8.03 14.56
N HIS A 267 48.65 7.94 15.74
CA HIS A 267 47.80 6.80 16.08
C HIS A 267 46.58 6.71 15.17
N VAL A 268 45.86 7.83 14.95
CA VAL A 268 44.70 7.87 14.05
C VAL A 268 45.12 7.59 12.60
N ALA A 269 46.27 8.08 12.13
CA ALA A 269 46.76 7.77 10.79
C ALA A 269 46.97 6.25 10.59
N LYS A 270 47.49 5.56 11.62
CA LYS A 270 47.76 4.12 11.57
C LYS A 270 46.54 3.24 11.81
N HIS A 271 45.68 3.62 12.76
CA HIS A 271 44.60 2.78 13.28
C HIS A 271 43.19 3.30 12.94
N LYS A 272 43.07 4.45 12.28
CA LYS A 272 41.82 5.18 11.95
C LYS A 272 40.98 5.62 13.15
N LYS A 273 41.35 5.22 14.37
CA LYS A 273 40.65 5.51 15.61
C LYS A 273 41.60 6.12 16.64
N LEU A 274 41.04 6.94 17.53
CA LEU A 274 41.78 7.48 18.67
C LEU A 274 41.69 6.51 19.85
N ASP A 275 42.84 6.20 20.45
CA ASP A 275 42.91 5.37 21.64
C ASP A 275 42.40 6.12 22.89
N ALA A 276 41.79 5.39 23.83
CA ALA A 276 41.18 5.94 25.03
C ALA A 276 42.20 6.56 26.00
N GLU A 277 43.43 6.01 26.08
CA GLU A 277 44.49 6.57 26.91
C GLU A 277 45.07 7.84 26.26
N LEU A 278 45.34 7.80 24.95
CA LEU A 278 45.76 8.99 24.20
C LEU A 278 44.74 10.12 24.30
N LYS A 279 43.44 9.82 24.20
CA LYS A 279 42.37 10.80 24.41
C LYS A 279 42.43 11.45 25.80
N LYS A 280 42.63 10.67 26.87
CA LYS A 280 42.73 11.21 28.23
C LYS A 280 43.91 12.17 28.35
N LYS A 281 45.08 11.78 27.81
CA LYS A 281 46.28 12.61 27.78
C LYS A 281 46.05 13.88 26.94
N LEU A 282 45.40 13.75 25.78
CA LEU A 282 45.11 14.86 24.86
C LEU A 282 44.18 15.89 25.51
N LYS A 283 43.18 15.44 26.28
CA LYS A 283 42.32 16.33 27.09
C LYS A 283 43.07 17.08 28.19
N VAL A 284 44.13 16.48 28.75
CA VAL A 284 44.97 17.16 29.76
C VAL A 284 45.85 18.21 29.08
N GLU A 285 46.51 17.85 27.98
CA GLU A 285 47.33 18.76 27.18
C GLU A 285 46.51 19.97 26.70
N TRP A 286 45.31 19.74 26.15
CA TRP A 286 44.45 20.82 25.69
C TRP A 286 44.02 21.76 26.82
N ARG A 287 43.65 21.23 27.99
CA ARG A 287 43.28 22.06 29.16
C ARG A 287 44.40 22.98 29.62
N HIS A 288 45.66 22.56 29.46
CA HIS A 288 46.81 23.38 29.79
C HIS A 288 47.08 24.46 28.73
N ASN A 289 46.85 24.15 27.46
CA ASN A 289 47.22 25.01 26.33
C ASN A 289 46.12 25.97 25.86
N VAL A 290 44.85 25.71 26.17
CA VAL A 290 43.69 26.42 25.60
C VAL A 290 43.75 27.93 25.79
N GLY A 291 44.26 28.41 26.94
CA GLY A 291 44.38 29.84 27.25
C GLY A 291 45.53 30.55 26.52
N HIS A 292 46.48 29.80 25.98
CA HIS A 292 47.67 30.33 25.32
C HIS A 292 47.68 30.11 23.80
N THR A 293 46.85 29.20 23.29
CA THR A 293 46.80 28.84 21.87
C THR A 293 46.01 29.88 21.07
N LYS A 294 46.71 30.66 20.23
CA LYS A 294 46.12 31.69 19.36
C LYS A 294 45.86 31.16 17.96
N ASP A 295 46.67 30.24 17.46
CA ASP A 295 46.52 29.65 16.13
C ASP A 295 45.18 28.88 15.99
N LYS A 296 44.30 29.38 15.11
CA LYS A 296 42.97 28.81 14.87
C LYS A 296 43.00 27.38 14.33
N TYR A 297 44.03 27.01 13.56
CA TYR A 297 44.19 25.67 13.00
C TYR A 297 44.67 24.68 14.05
N LYS A 298 45.55 25.10 14.96
CA LYS A 298 45.93 24.31 16.14
C LYS A 298 44.70 24.00 17.01
N ARG A 299 43.87 25.01 17.31
CA ARG A 299 42.60 24.82 18.05
C ARG A 299 41.66 23.84 17.33
N ALA A 300 41.54 23.98 16.01
CA ALA A 300 40.69 23.12 15.19
C ALA A 300 41.12 21.66 15.17
N LEU A 301 42.43 21.36 15.19
CA LEU A 301 42.92 19.99 15.28
C LEU A 301 42.54 19.32 16.61
N TYR A 302 42.62 20.06 17.73
CA TYR A 302 42.10 19.56 19.01
C TYR A 302 40.58 19.35 18.96
N ALA A 303 39.83 20.29 18.36
CA ALA A 303 38.39 20.17 18.20
C ALA A 303 37.99 18.95 17.36
N ALA A 304 38.68 18.70 16.25
CA ALA A 304 38.43 17.57 15.36
C ALA A 304 38.66 16.20 16.03
N LEU A 305 39.59 16.10 16.98
CA LEU A 305 39.88 14.83 17.67
C LEU A 305 39.10 14.64 18.97
N LEU A 306 38.78 15.71 19.70
CA LEU A 306 38.17 15.62 21.03
C LEU A 306 36.65 15.78 21.02
N GLY A 307 36.09 16.52 20.05
CA GLY A 307 34.68 16.89 20.01
C GLY A 307 34.28 17.90 21.08
N GLY A 308 33.20 18.66 20.84
CA GLY A 308 32.60 19.57 21.85
C GLY A 308 33.44 20.80 22.23
N LEU A 309 34.44 21.16 21.42
CA LEU A 309 35.27 22.36 21.59
C LEU A 309 34.85 23.46 20.61
N GLU A 310 35.11 24.73 20.96
CA GLU A 310 34.84 25.86 20.07
C GLU A 310 35.69 25.78 18.79
N SER A 311 35.07 25.33 17.70
CA SER A 311 35.62 25.36 16.33
C SER A 311 35.12 26.54 15.51
N ALA A 312 34.42 27.51 16.14
CA ALA A 312 33.68 28.59 15.49
C ALA A 312 34.51 29.35 14.44
N ALA A 313 35.81 29.54 14.67
CA ALA A 313 36.69 30.26 13.76
C ALA A 313 36.91 29.58 12.38
N LEU A 314 36.65 28.27 12.26
CA LEU A 314 36.78 27.51 11.00
C LEU A 314 35.47 26.77 10.63
N ALA A 315 34.38 27.01 11.36
CA ALA A 315 33.05 26.46 11.11
C ALA A 315 32.15 27.53 10.44
N ASP A 316 32.71 28.20 9.43
CA ASP A 316 32.13 29.30 8.65
C ASP A 316 31.19 28.83 7.53
N THR A 317 31.35 27.59 7.08
CA THR A 317 30.50 26.91 6.10
C THR A 317 29.72 25.77 6.75
N LEU A 318 28.59 25.39 6.15
CA LEU A 318 27.76 24.29 6.63
C LEU A 318 28.55 22.97 6.69
N GLU A 319 29.33 22.70 5.65
CA GLU A 319 30.14 21.48 5.49
C GLU A 319 31.24 21.40 6.55
N ASN A 320 31.88 22.52 6.88
CA ASN A 320 32.86 22.56 7.97
C ASN A 320 32.18 22.39 9.33
N TRP A 321 31.07 23.10 9.55
CA TRP A 321 30.32 23.01 10.80
C TRP A 321 29.89 21.57 11.09
N ILE A 322 29.29 20.88 10.11
CA ILE A 322 28.85 19.50 10.30
C ILE A 322 30.03 18.51 10.38
N TRP A 323 31.12 18.73 9.63
CA TRP A 323 32.32 17.91 9.73
C TRP A 323 32.92 17.94 11.15
N PHE A 324 33.00 19.12 11.78
CA PHE A 324 33.47 19.23 13.17
C PHE A 324 32.55 18.55 14.19
N LYS A 325 31.27 18.35 13.87
CA LYS A 325 30.32 17.62 14.72
C LYS A 325 30.43 16.10 14.53
N LEU A 326 30.64 15.64 13.30
CA LEU A 326 30.63 14.20 12.96
C LEU A 326 32.00 13.52 13.07
N TYR A 327 33.08 14.20 12.64
CA TYR A 327 34.41 13.60 12.58
C TYR A 327 34.94 13.10 13.94
N PRO A 328 34.77 13.81 15.06
CA PRO A 328 35.15 13.29 16.37
C PRO A 328 34.43 11.98 16.73
N LEU A 329 33.16 11.82 16.31
CA LEU A 329 32.36 10.62 16.57
C LEU A 329 32.86 9.43 15.73
N HIS A 330 33.33 9.71 14.51
CA HIS A 330 33.94 8.71 13.63
C HIS A 330 35.28 8.20 14.19
N VAL A 331 36.14 9.12 14.64
CA VAL A 331 37.47 8.79 15.16
C VAL A 331 37.41 8.15 16.54
N ASP A 332 36.43 8.53 17.37
CA ASP A 332 36.17 7.94 18.66
C ASP A 332 34.73 7.41 18.78
N PRO A 333 34.51 6.13 18.43
CA PRO A 333 33.20 5.49 18.52
C PRO A 333 32.56 5.52 19.91
N GLN A 334 33.33 5.69 21.00
CA GLN A 334 32.75 5.79 22.34
C GLN A 334 31.96 7.08 22.55
N LEU A 335 32.20 8.12 21.73
CA LEU A 335 31.42 9.35 21.75
C LEU A 335 30.08 9.22 21.03
N THR A 336 29.95 8.26 20.10
CA THR A 336 28.77 8.15 19.23
C THR A 336 27.47 8.01 20.04
N PRO A 337 27.35 7.10 21.03
CA PRO A 337 26.11 6.98 21.82
C PRO A 337 25.81 8.19 22.70
N LEU A 338 26.81 9.02 23.01
CA LEU A 338 26.68 10.16 23.92
C LEU A 338 26.32 11.45 23.20
N LEU A 339 26.93 11.70 22.03
CA LEU A 339 26.91 13.01 21.39
C LEU A 339 26.19 13.00 20.03
N PHE A 340 25.97 11.85 19.40
CA PHE A 340 25.32 11.84 18.08
C PHE A 340 23.89 12.39 18.14
N GLN A 341 23.16 12.05 19.20
CA GLN A 341 21.82 12.61 19.45
C GLN A 341 21.87 14.12 19.70
N GLU A 342 22.93 14.63 20.34
CA GLU A 342 23.11 16.09 20.53
C GLU A 342 23.33 16.79 19.18
N VAL A 343 24.07 16.17 18.25
CA VAL A 343 24.20 16.69 16.87
C VAL A 343 22.84 16.72 16.17
N GLN A 344 22.05 15.65 16.31
CA GLN A 344 20.72 15.58 15.72
C GLN A 344 19.79 16.65 16.27
N LYS A 345 19.77 16.83 17.61
CA LYS A 345 19.03 17.88 18.30
C LYS A 345 19.46 19.27 17.83
N ALA A 346 20.77 19.52 17.73
CA ALA A 346 21.27 20.81 17.27
C ALA A 346 20.69 21.15 15.89
N VAL A 347 20.77 20.22 14.93
CA VAL A 347 20.25 20.42 13.57
C VAL A 347 18.74 20.65 13.57
N SER A 348 17.98 19.80 14.25
CA SER A 348 16.54 19.66 13.98
C SER A 348 15.62 20.37 14.97
N ILE A 349 16.15 20.76 16.13
CA ILE A 349 15.42 21.42 17.23
C ILE A 349 16.04 22.78 17.54
N ASP A 350 17.35 22.86 17.77
CA ASP A 350 17.98 24.10 18.23
C ASP A 350 18.10 25.13 17.09
N TYR A 351 18.50 24.69 15.88
CA TYR A 351 18.52 25.52 14.68
C TYR A 351 17.23 25.39 13.86
N GLY A 352 16.91 24.16 13.44
CA GLY A 352 15.68 23.84 12.71
C GLY A 352 15.51 24.59 11.38
N GLU A 353 14.30 24.55 10.85
CA GLU A 353 13.95 25.11 9.55
C GLU A 353 14.20 26.63 9.47
N GLN A 354 13.91 27.38 10.53
CA GLN A 354 14.03 28.83 10.56
C GLN A 354 15.46 29.32 10.32
N TYR A 355 16.45 28.53 10.75
CA TYR A 355 17.86 28.87 10.56
C TYR A 355 18.35 28.50 9.15
N PHE A 356 18.11 27.25 8.73
CA PHE A 356 18.65 26.73 7.47
C PHE A 356 17.89 27.20 6.23
N MET A 357 16.63 27.63 6.38
CA MET A 357 15.78 28.10 5.30
C MET A 357 15.30 29.54 5.56
N SER A 358 16.20 30.36 6.11
CA SER A 358 15.90 31.74 6.52
C SER A 358 15.40 32.61 5.36
N ASN A 359 15.83 32.35 4.12
CA ASN A 359 15.37 33.06 2.93
C ASN A 359 14.21 32.35 2.19
N GLY A 360 13.63 31.32 2.79
CA GLY A 360 12.43 30.63 2.33
C GLY A 360 12.68 29.22 1.75
N PRO A 361 11.62 28.60 1.18
CA PRO A 361 11.65 27.19 0.77
C PRO A 361 12.69 26.83 -0.29
N SER A 362 13.22 27.79 -1.05
CA SER A 362 14.27 27.56 -2.05
C SER A 362 15.63 27.20 -1.47
N GLU A 363 15.82 27.34 -0.15
CA GLU A 363 17.05 26.98 0.57
C GLU A 363 17.00 25.58 1.21
N PHE A 364 16.00 24.78 0.85
CA PHE A 364 15.76 23.44 1.42
C PHE A 364 17.00 22.53 1.38
N GLN A 365 17.89 22.69 0.41
CA GLN A 365 19.12 21.90 0.29
C GLN A 365 20.01 22.02 1.52
N TYR A 366 20.16 23.20 2.13
CA TYR A 366 21.02 23.36 3.30
C TYR A 366 20.47 22.60 4.50
N PHE A 367 19.15 22.67 4.70
CA PHE A 367 18.52 21.92 5.79
C PHE A 367 18.52 20.42 5.51
N PHE A 368 18.29 20.03 4.25
CA PHE A 368 18.38 18.65 3.79
C PHE A 368 19.78 18.07 4.08
N THR A 369 20.85 18.73 3.63
CA THR A 369 22.24 18.28 3.86
C THR A 369 22.52 18.11 5.35
N ALA A 370 22.10 19.07 6.18
CA ALA A 370 22.28 18.99 7.63
C ALA A 370 21.53 17.79 8.25
N LEU A 371 20.27 17.57 7.87
CA LEU A 371 19.46 16.44 8.35
C LEU A 371 20.02 15.10 7.84
N TRP A 372 20.39 15.03 6.56
CA TRP A 372 20.82 13.82 5.90
C TRP A 372 22.15 13.30 6.44
N LEU A 373 23.15 14.18 6.54
CA LEU A 373 24.48 13.83 7.07
C LEU A 373 24.45 13.55 8.59
N SER A 374 23.47 14.10 9.32
CA SER A 374 23.21 13.74 10.73
C SER A 374 22.31 12.51 10.91
N GLY A 375 21.93 11.82 9.83
CA GLY A 375 21.16 10.58 9.86
C GLY A 375 19.67 10.74 10.15
N GLN A 376 19.12 11.94 10.05
CA GLN A 376 17.70 12.24 10.28
C GLN A 376 16.89 12.09 8.98
N PHE A 377 16.96 10.89 8.38
CA PHE A 377 16.43 10.59 7.05
C PHE A 377 14.93 10.87 6.92
N GLU A 378 14.13 10.52 7.91
CA GLU A 378 12.68 10.67 7.87
C GLU A 378 12.28 12.15 7.76
N ARG A 379 12.93 13.01 8.56
CA ARG A 379 12.75 14.47 8.49
C ARG A 379 13.24 15.05 7.16
N ALA A 380 14.38 14.58 6.65
CA ALA A 380 14.93 15.05 5.38
C ALA A 380 14.02 14.71 4.19
N ILE A 381 13.44 13.51 4.18
CA ILE A 381 12.47 13.09 3.17
C ILE A 381 11.18 13.91 3.26
N TYR A 382 10.68 14.12 4.49
CA TYR A 382 9.49 14.93 4.71
C TYR A 382 9.70 16.39 4.29
N LEU A 383 10.89 16.96 4.53
CA LEU A 383 11.27 18.29 4.05
C LEU A 383 11.16 18.40 2.52
N LEU A 384 11.69 17.42 1.78
CA LEU A 384 11.57 17.40 0.32
C LEU A 384 10.10 17.39 -0.13
N HIS A 385 9.26 16.61 0.56
CA HIS A 385 7.82 16.57 0.30
C HIS A 385 7.16 17.93 0.50
N GLU A 386 7.38 18.59 1.64
CA GLU A 386 6.82 19.91 1.96
C GLU A 386 7.30 21.00 1.00
N CYS A 387 8.54 20.90 0.52
CA CYS A 387 9.10 21.85 -0.47
C CYS A 387 8.66 21.56 -1.91
N GLY A 388 7.73 20.63 -2.13
CA GLY A 388 7.18 20.31 -3.45
C GLY A 388 8.06 19.41 -4.32
N GLN A 389 9.18 18.89 -3.79
CA GLN A 389 10.08 17.94 -4.48
C GLN A 389 9.51 16.52 -4.40
N ARG A 390 8.32 16.31 -4.98
CA ARG A 390 7.51 15.09 -4.82
C ARG A 390 8.17 13.85 -5.39
N VAL A 391 8.73 13.95 -6.60
CA VAL A 391 9.43 12.83 -7.24
C VAL A 391 10.63 12.44 -6.38
N ASP A 392 11.46 13.39 -6.00
CA ASP A 392 12.68 13.14 -5.23
C ASP A 392 12.38 12.57 -3.84
N SER A 393 11.43 13.15 -3.10
CA SER A 393 11.03 12.66 -1.77
C SER A 393 10.65 11.18 -1.79
N VAL A 394 9.81 10.74 -2.74
CA VAL A 394 9.38 9.35 -2.86
C VAL A 394 10.53 8.42 -3.22
N HIS A 395 11.36 8.79 -4.20
CA HIS A 395 12.45 7.92 -4.66
C HIS A 395 13.59 7.83 -3.64
N VAL A 396 13.89 8.91 -2.94
CA VAL A 396 14.82 8.91 -1.79
C VAL A 396 14.27 8.05 -0.66
N ALA A 397 12.97 8.11 -0.37
CA ALA A 397 12.32 7.25 0.63
C ALA A 397 12.38 5.77 0.28
N ILE A 398 12.08 5.42 -0.97
CA ILE A 398 12.15 4.05 -1.48
C ILE A 398 13.59 3.52 -1.36
N LEU A 399 14.58 4.34 -1.75
CA LEU A 399 15.99 3.97 -1.64
C LEU A 399 16.41 3.74 -0.18
N ALA A 400 16.08 4.67 0.72
CA ALA A 400 16.37 4.56 2.15
C ALA A 400 15.70 3.33 2.79
N HIS A 401 14.45 3.05 2.41
CA HIS A 401 13.71 1.87 2.88
C HIS A 401 14.36 0.57 2.40
N LYS A 402 14.65 0.43 1.10
CA LYS A 402 15.24 -0.81 0.55
C LYS A 402 16.67 -1.07 1.04
N LEU A 403 17.40 -0.01 1.40
CA LEU A 403 18.72 -0.12 2.02
C LEU A 403 18.69 -0.29 3.55
N GLY A 404 17.52 -0.19 4.19
CA GLY A 404 17.34 -0.43 5.63
C GLY A 404 17.70 0.74 6.55
N TYR A 405 17.66 1.97 6.03
CA TYR A 405 17.93 3.19 6.80
C TYR A 405 16.68 3.91 7.29
N LEU A 406 15.49 3.52 6.82
CA LEU A 406 14.25 4.24 7.07
C LEU A 406 13.45 3.71 8.27
N ARG A 407 13.18 4.62 9.21
CA ARG A 407 12.11 4.66 10.19
C ARG A 407 10.72 4.48 9.62
N MET A 408 10.06 3.33 9.73
CA MET A 408 8.68 3.16 9.24
C MET A 408 7.66 3.40 10.36
N SER A 409 6.56 4.11 10.06
CA SER A 409 5.42 4.19 10.98
C SER A 409 4.77 2.81 11.16
N VAL A 410 4.21 2.57 12.34
CA VAL A 410 3.57 1.28 12.64
C VAL A 410 2.15 1.25 12.10
N LYS A 411 1.42 2.37 12.18
CA LYS A 411 0.05 2.47 11.69
C LYS A 411 0.02 3.18 10.35
N SER A 412 -0.79 2.65 9.44
CA SER A 412 -1.00 3.20 8.12
C SER A 412 -1.81 4.51 8.15
N THR A 413 -2.58 4.77 9.22
CA THR A 413 -3.32 6.04 9.45
C THR A 413 -2.50 7.19 9.98
N ASP A 414 -1.26 6.95 10.42
CA ASP A 414 -0.43 7.99 11.01
C ASP A 414 -0.19 9.16 10.02
N GLU A 415 0.20 10.32 10.54
CA GLU A 415 0.68 11.43 9.73
C GLU A 415 1.91 11.02 8.91
N MET A 416 2.26 11.81 7.88
CA MET A 416 3.38 11.45 7.01
C MET A 416 4.70 11.34 7.78
N LEU A 417 4.90 12.21 8.76
CA LEU A 417 6.03 12.19 9.68
C LEU A 417 5.50 12.12 11.13
N VAL A 418 5.89 11.09 11.87
CA VAL A 418 5.55 10.93 13.28
C VAL A 418 6.80 11.11 14.11
N VAL A 419 6.80 12.10 15.01
CA VAL A 419 7.87 12.30 15.97
C VAL A 419 7.71 11.31 17.13
N ASP A 420 8.78 10.66 17.56
CA ASP A 420 8.75 9.76 18.71
C ASP A 420 8.44 10.57 19.99
N PRO A 421 7.43 10.18 20.78
CA PRO A 421 7.05 10.91 21.98
C PRO A 421 8.11 10.90 23.07
N ASN A 422 9.02 9.90 23.07
CA ASN A 422 10.10 9.78 24.04
C ASN A 422 11.40 10.44 23.56
N ASP A 423 11.54 10.71 22.26
CA ASP A 423 12.76 11.26 21.67
C ASP A 423 12.45 12.13 20.44
N ALA A 424 12.42 13.44 20.64
CA ALA A 424 12.09 14.41 19.59
C ALA A 424 13.07 14.42 18.38
N THR A 425 14.23 13.77 18.51
CA THR A 425 15.21 13.61 17.41
C THR A 425 14.90 12.39 16.53
N LYS A 426 14.04 11.48 17.00
CA LYS A 426 13.61 10.30 16.26
C LYS A 426 12.26 10.54 15.61
N CYS A 427 12.16 10.18 14.34
CA CYS A 427 10.92 10.22 13.60
C CYS A 427 10.71 8.91 12.85
N HIS A 428 9.45 8.64 12.54
CA HIS A 428 9.00 7.53 11.72
C HIS A 428 8.25 8.12 10.51
N LEU A 429 8.58 7.65 9.32
CA LEU A 429 7.94 8.05 8.08
C LEU A 429 6.83 7.05 7.73
N ASN A 430 5.64 7.56 7.42
CA ASN A 430 4.58 6.76 6.84
C ASN A 430 4.81 6.64 5.32
N LEU A 431 5.63 5.66 4.92
CA LEU A 431 5.96 5.41 3.50
C LEU A 431 4.71 5.10 2.67
N ALA A 432 3.73 4.38 3.24
CA ALA A 432 2.48 4.10 2.56
C ALA A 432 1.77 5.41 2.19
N ARG A 433 1.71 6.38 3.11
CA ARG A 433 1.12 7.70 2.85
C ARG A 433 1.84 8.46 1.77
N LEU A 434 3.17 8.47 1.82
CA LEU A 434 3.99 9.16 0.83
C LEU A 434 3.81 8.56 -0.57
N ILE A 435 3.85 7.23 -0.69
CA ILE A 435 3.67 6.53 -1.96
C ILE A 435 2.25 6.72 -2.50
N VAL A 436 1.22 6.56 -1.67
CA VAL A 436 -0.17 6.76 -2.06
C VAL A 436 -0.43 8.19 -2.54
N ALA A 437 0.09 9.19 -1.82
CA ALA A 437 -0.02 10.60 -2.20
C ALA A 437 0.67 10.89 -3.54
N TYR A 438 1.78 10.21 -3.81
CA TYR A 438 2.51 10.34 -5.06
C TYR A 438 1.78 9.70 -6.24
N THR A 439 1.34 8.45 -6.11
CA THR A 439 0.64 7.72 -7.18
C THR A 439 -0.70 8.34 -7.54
N LYS A 440 -1.31 9.11 -6.64
CA LYS A 440 -2.61 9.75 -6.86
C LYS A 440 -2.66 10.61 -8.13
N ASN A 441 -1.54 11.19 -8.54
CA ASN A 441 -1.47 12.06 -9.72
C ASN A 441 -1.62 11.28 -11.04
N PHE A 442 -1.33 9.98 -11.04
CA PHE A 442 -1.32 9.14 -12.25
C PHE A 442 -2.02 7.78 -12.08
N GLU A 443 -2.63 7.48 -10.93
CA GLU A 443 -3.26 6.17 -10.65
C GLU A 443 -4.37 5.75 -11.63
N LEU A 444 -5.03 6.72 -12.26
CA LEU A 444 -6.09 6.48 -13.24
C LEU A 444 -5.57 6.51 -14.69
N ILE A 445 -4.36 7.02 -14.91
CA ILE A 445 -3.80 7.30 -16.24
C ILE A 445 -2.69 6.30 -16.59
N ASP A 446 -1.88 5.92 -15.61
CA ASP A 446 -0.75 4.99 -15.75
C ASP A 446 -0.82 3.94 -14.63
N VAL A 447 -1.76 3.00 -14.80
CA VAL A 447 -1.94 1.87 -13.89
C VAL A 447 -0.67 0.99 -13.81
N PRO A 448 0.00 0.62 -14.92
CA PRO A 448 1.23 -0.16 -14.86
C PRO A 448 2.30 0.47 -13.94
N ARG A 449 2.54 1.78 -14.08
CA ARG A 449 3.48 2.47 -13.19
C ARG A 449 2.99 2.49 -11.75
N SER A 450 1.70 2.71 -11.53
CA SER A 450 1.13 2.75 -10.18
C SER A 450 1.30 1.41 -9.46
N LEU A 451 1.19 0.29 -10.19
CA LEU A 451 1.45 -1.05 -9.66
C LEU A 451 2.90 -1.21 -9.18
N ASP A 452 3.89 -0.65 -9.88
CA ASP A 452 5.30 -0.67 -9.42
C ASP A 452 5.44 -0.07 -8.01
N TYR A 453 4.78 1.06 -7.77
CA TYR A 453 4.82 1.73 -6.47
C TYR A 453 3.98 1.03 -5.41
N TRP A 454 2.76 0.60 -5.73
CA TRP A 454 1.89 -0.08 -4.79
C TRP A 454 2.45 -1.43 -4.36
N PHE A 455 3.16 -2.14 -5.24
CA PHE A 455 3.81 -3.40 -4.89
C PHE A 455 4.85 -3.24 -3.78
N LEU A 456 5.48 -2.06 -3.65
CA LEU A 456 6.38 -1.75 -2.54
C LEU A 456 5.68 -1.73 -1.17
N LEU A 457 4.35 -1.59 -1.15
CA LEU A 457 3.52 -1.52 0.05
C LEU A 457 2.95 -2.89 0.46
N LYS A 458 3.24 -3.96 -0.30
CA LYS A 458 2.80 -5.31 0.05
C LYS A 458 3.31 -5.71 1.44
N GLY A 459 2.41 -6.23 2.27
CA GLY A 459 2.63 -6.61 3.67
C GLY A 459 2.30 -5.51 4.68
N ILE A 460 1.94 -4.31 4.24
CA ILE A 460 1.46 -3.24 5.11
C ILE A 460 -0.06 -3.34 5.23
N SER A 461 -0.59 -3.33 6.45
CA SER A 461 -2.03 -3.42 6.69
C SER A 461 -2.70 -2.05 6.81
N THR A 462 -3.91 -1.93 6.30
CA THR A 462 -4.86 -0.84 6.54
C THR A 462 -5.41 -0.92 7.97
N PRO A 463 -6.17 0.09 8.44
CA PRO A 463 -6.82 0.05 9.75
C PRO A 463 -7.82 -1.10 9.92
N THR A 464 -8.41 -1.56 8.81
CA THR A 464 -9.34 -2.70 8.77
C THR A 464 -8.61 -4.05 8.79
N GLY A 465 -7.27 -4.04 8.63
CA GLY A 465 -6.41 -5.23 8.58
C GLY A 465 -6.08 -5.71 7.17
N SER A 466 -6.68 -5.13 6.12
CA SER A 466 -6.44 -5.48 4.71
C SER A 466 -5.03 -5.11 4.26
N ASP A 467 -4.45 -5.86 3.32
CA ASP A 467 -3.18 -5.50 2.70
C ASP A 467 -3.34 -4.26 1.79
N VAL A 468 -2.45 -3.28 1.92
CA VAL A 468 -2.52 -2.02 1.18
C VAL A 468 -2.34 -2.23 -0.32
N PHE A 469 -1.51 -3.18 -0.76
CA PHE A 469 -1.33 -3.48 -2.18
C PHE A 469 -2.59 -4.14 -2.76
N GLU A 470 -3.16 -5.12 -2.07
CA GLU A 470 -4.41 -5.77 -2.53
C GLU A 470 -5.55 -4.77 -2.66
N MET A 471 -5.70 -3.89 -1.67
CA MET A 471 -6.66 -2.79 -1.68
C MET A 471 -6.38 -1.82 -2.84
N ALA A 472 -5.12 -1.48 -3.11
CA ALA A 472 -4.77 -0.59 -4.23
C ALA A 472 -5.21 -1.18 -5.58
N VAL A 473 -4.98 -2.47 -5.77
CA VAL A 473 -5.39 -3.21 -6.98
C VAL A 473 -6.91 -3.24 -7.10
N SER A 474 -7.63 -3.62 -6.03
CA SER A 474 -9.10 -3.62 -5.99
C SER A 474 -9.68 -2.26 -6.36
N ARG A 475 -9.18 -1.19 -5.73
CA ARG A 475 -9.60 0.17 -6.01
C ARG A 475 -9.27 0.61 -7.44
N SER A 476 -8.13 0.21 -7.98
CA SER A 476 -7.74 0.53 -9.36
C SER A 476 -8.69 -0.12 -10.38
N VAL A 477 -9.04 -1.40 -10.18
CA VAL A 477 -10.03 -2.10 -11.02
C VAL A 477 -11.38 -1.39 -10.95
N TYR A 478 -11.85 -1.06 -9.74
CA TYR A 478 -13.11 -0.35 -9.54
C TYR A 478 -13.16 1.02 -10.24
N LEU A 479 -12.09 1.81 -10.15
CA LEU A 479 -12.08 3.18 -10.70
C LEU A 479 -11.81 3.24 -12.20
N THR A 480 -11.06 2.29 -12.75
CA THR A 480 -10.65 2.30 -14.17
C THR A 480 -11.48 1.39 -15.05
N GLY A 481 -12.16 0.40 -14.47
CA GLY A 481 -12.84 -0.67 -15.22
C GLY A 481 -11.89 -1.63 -15.94
N GLN A 482 -10.57 -1.50 -15.78
CA GLN A 482 -9.56 -2.27 -16.53
C GLN A 482 -9.25 -3.63 -15.88
N CYS A 483 -10.30 -4.39 -15.56
CA CYS A 483 -10.21 -5.68 -14.89
C CYS A 483 -9.28 -6.66 -15.62
N ASP A 484 -9.54 -6.89 -16.91
CA ASP A 484 -8.82 -7.82 -17.76
C ASP A 484 -7.33 -7.50 -17.91
N ALA A 485 -6.99 -6.21 -18.06
CA ALA A 485 -5.61 -5.78 -18.21
C ALA A 485 -4.82 -5.94 -16.90
N ILE A 486 -5.44 -5.57 -15.77
CA ILE A 486 -4.78 -5.60 -14.45
C ILE A 486 -4.65 -7.04 -13.96
N LEU A 487 -5.76 -7.80 -13.95
CA LEU A 487 -5.87 -9.10 -13.31
C LEU A 487 -5.70 -10.28 -14.27
N GLY A 488 -5.75 -10.05 -15.58
CA GLY A 488 -5.72 -11.10 -16.60
C GLY A 488 -7.12 -11.61 -16.96
N THR A 489 -7.19 -12.47 -17.97
CA THR A 489 -8.44 -12.98 -18.53
C THR A 489 -8.50 -14.51 -18.46
N LEU A 490 -9.70 -15.07 -18.62
CA LEU A 490 -9.88 -16.50 -18.81
C LEU A 490 -10.07 -16.81 -20.30
N THR A 491 -9.24 -17.71 -20.81
CA THR A 491 -9.48 -18.34 -22.12
C THR A 491 -10.72 -19.23 -22.08
N PRO A 492 -11.35 -19.51 -23.24
CA PRO A 492 -12.47 -20.46 -23.33
C PRO A 492 -12.17 -21.86 -22.77
N ASP A 493 -10.90 -22.27 -22.74
CA ASP A 493 -10.44 -23.55 -22.18
C ASP A 493 -10.26 -23.52 -20.64
N GLY A 494 -10.63 -22.40 -20.00
CA GLY A 494 -10.48 -22.20 -18.57
C GLY A 494 -9.04 -22.14 -18.10
N ARG A 495 -8.15 -21.62 -18.95
CA ARG A 495 -6.77 -21.24 -18.57
C ARG A 495 -6.69 -19.73 -18.42
N ARG A 496 -6.00 -19.27 -17.38
CA ARG A 496 -5.77 -17.86 -17.13
C ARG A 496 -4.66 -17.31 -18.02
N GLU A 497 -4.95 -16.22 -18.74
CA GLU A 497 -3.95 -15.37 -19.35
C GLU A 497 -3.46 -14.34 -18.32
N LYS A 498 -2.18 -13.97 -18.44
CA LYS A 498 -1.53 -13.09 -17.47
C LYS A 498 -1.98 -11.64 -17.64
N GLY A 499 -2.22 -10.96 -16.53
CA GLY A 499 -2.39 -9.52 -16.45
C GLY A 499 -1.13 -8.82 -15.95
N LEU A 500 -1.24 -7.52 -15.67
CA LEU A 500 -0.14 -6.71 -15.15
C LEU A 500 0.36 -7.20 -13.78
N ILE A 501 -0.53 -7.70 -12.91
CA ILE A 501 -0.13 -8.14 -11.57
C ILE A 501 0.79 -9.38 -11.56
N ASP A 502 0.81 -10.15 -12.65
CA ASP A 502 1.68 -11.32 -12.82
C ASP A 502 3.16 -10.97 -12.93
N GLU A 503 3.50 -9.71 -13.20
CA GLU A 503 4.90 -9.27 -13.18
C GLU A 503 5.49 -9.24 -11.77
N TYR A 504 4.64 -9.16 -10.75
CA TYR A 504 5.03 -8.96 -9.35
C TYR A 504 4.81 -10.19 -8.47
N LEU A 505 3.85 -11.04 -8.83
CA LEU A 505 3.42 -12.18 -8.03
C LEU A 505 3.59 -13.48 -8.80
N ASP A 506 4.19 -14.49 -8.15
CA ASP A 506 4.21 -15.85 -8.68
C ASP A 506 2.81 -16.47 -8.70
N ASP A 507 2.00 -16.16 -7.67
CA ASP A 507 0.60 -16.56 -7.56
C ASP A 507 -0.27 -15.34 -7.18
N PRO A 508 -1.06 -14.79 -8.12
CA PRO A 508 -1.96 -13.67 -7.87
C PRO A 508 -3.32 -14.07 -7.30
N SER A 509 -3.59 -15.35 -7.05
CA SER A 509 -4.94 -15.86 -6.74
C SER A 509 -5.60 -15.20 -5.53
N GLU A 510 -4.85 -14.91 -4.46
CA GLU A 510 -5.39 -14.26 -3.27
C GLU A 510 -5.77 -12.79 -3.54
N VAL A 511 -4.97 -12.06 -4.31
CA VAL A 511 -5.27 -10.69 -4.72
C VAL A 511 -6.52 -10.66 -5.59
N ILE A 512 -6.61 -11.56 -6.58
CA ILE A 512 -7.78 -11.66 -7.47
C ILE A 512 -9.03 -12.02 -6.68
N ASN A 513 -8.93 -12.96 -5.73
CA ASN A 513 -10.03 -13.34 -4.84
C ASN A 513 -10.49 -12.16 -3.96
N ARG A 514 -9.56 -11.34 -3.48
CA ARG A 514 -9.88 -10.10 -2.74
C ARG A 514 -10.68 -9.14 -3.61
N VAL A 515 -10.26 -8.91 -4.86
CA VAL A 515 -11.00 -8.05 -5.80
C VAL A 515 -12.38 -8.65 -6.11
N ALA A 516 -12.47 -9.97 -6.34
CA ALA A 516 -13.74 -10.65 -6.58
C ALA A 516 -14.75 -10.42 -5.43
N SER A 517 -14.29 -10.53 -4.19
CA SER A 517 -15.12 -10.30 -3.00
C SER A 517 -15.54 -8.83 -2.85
N ASP A 518 -14.66 -7.87 -3.16
CA ASP A 518 -15.04 -6.44 -3.18
C ASP A 518 -16.07 -6.14 -4.27
N THR A 519 -15.91 -6.73 -5.46
CA THR A 519 -16.82 -6.58 -6.60
C THR A 519 -18.19 -7.19 -6.29
N GLU A 520 -18.22 -8.35 -5.63
CA GLU A 520 -19.45 -8.98 -5.14
C GLU A 520 -20.20 -8.07 -4.16
N LEU A 521 -19.50 -7.51 -3.16
CA LEU A 521 -20.08 -6.63 -2.16
C LEU A 521 -20.64 -5.32 -2.76
N THR A 522 -20.10 -4.87 -3.90
CA THR A 522 -20.63 -3.74 -4.67
C THR A 522 -21.84 -4.07 -5.54
N GLY A 523 -22.19 -5.35 -5.70
CA GLY A 523 -23.36 -5.79 -6.47
C GLY A 523 -23.08 -6.11 -7.96
N GLU A 524 -21.82 -6.12 -8.40
CA GLU A 524 -21.43 -6.50 -9.76
C GLU A 524 -21.19 -8.02 -9.86
N TRP A 525 -22.28 -8.79 -9.81
CA TRP A 525 -22.24 -10.25 -9.71
C TRP A 525 -21.54 -10.94 -10.91
N ASP A 526 -21.71 -10.43 -12.13
CA ASP A 526 -21.19 -11.02 -13.36
C ASP A 526 -19.66 -10.94 -13.42
N GLN A 527 -19.12 -9.77 -13.08
CA GLN A 527 -17.70 -9.55 -12.97
C GLN A 527 -17.11 -10.34 -11.78
N ALA A 528 -17.78 -10.35 -10.63
CA ALA A 528 -17.34 -11.11 -9.46
C ALA A 528 -17.23 -12.63 -9.75
N VAL A 529 -18.21 -13.22 -10.45
CA VAL A 529 -18.17 -14.63 -10.88
C VAL A 529 -16.95 -14.90 -11.76
N SER A 530 -16.70 -14.02 -12.74
CA SER A 530 -15.56 -14.12 -13.64
C SER A 530 -14.23 -14.04 -12.89
N LEU A 531 -14.14 -13.16 -11.90
CA LEU A 531 -12.98 -12.99 -11.02
C LEU A 531 -12.75 -14.18 -10.09
N TYR A 532 -13.80 -14.75 -9.52
CA TYR A 532 -13.68 -15.97 -8.71
C TYR A 532 -13.19 -17.16 -9.54
N LEU A 533 -13.66 -17.29 -10.78
CA LEU A 533 -13.11 -18.29 -11.72
C LEU A 533 -11.64 -18.01 -12.03
N LEU A 534 -11.26 -16.75 -12.24
CA LEU A 534 -9.89 -16.33 -12.52
C LEU A 534 -8.94 -16.66 -11.35
N ALA A 535 -9.42 -16.51 -10.11
CA ALA A 535 -8.73 -16.87 -8.87
C ALA A 535 -8.76 -18.38 -8.55
N SER A 536 -9.33 -19.22 -9.42
CA SER A 536 -9.54 -20.66 -9.18
C SER A 536 -10.39 -20.97 -7.92
N LYS A 537 -11.27 -20.05 -7.52
CA LYS A 537 -12.21 -20.19 -6.40
C LYS A 537 -13.62 -20.50 -6.93
N SER A 538 -13.75 -21.53 -7.77
CA SER A 538 -15.00 -21.89 -8.46
C SER A 538 -16.18 -22.14 -7.52
N THR A 539 -15.94 -22.58 -6.28
CA THR A 539 -16.98 -22.78 -5.26
C THR A 539 -17.67 -21.46 -4.90
N ASN A 540 -16.93 -20.34 -4.78
CA ASN A 540 -17.51 -19.05 -4.45
C ASN A 540 -18.35 -18.53 -5.62
N ALA A 541 -17.84 -18.65 -6.85
CA ALA A 541 -18.60 -18.36 -8.06
C ALA A 541 -19.92 -19.16 -8.15
N ALA A 542 -19.90 -20.45 -7.80
CA ALA A 542 -21.10 -21.29 -7.80
C ALA A 542 -22.15 -20.83 -6.77
N LYS A 543 -21.70 -20.42 -5.58
CA LYS A 543 -22.58 -19.89 -4.53
C LYS A 543 -23.23 -18.57 -4.94
N LEU A 544 -22.44 -17.64 -5.47
CA LEU A 544 -22.93 -16.35 -5.94
C LEU A 544 -23.96 -16.52 -7.08
N LEU A 545 -23.64 -17.32 -8.10
CA LEU A 545 -24.59 -17.64 -9.17
C LEU A 545 -25.86 -18.31 -8.64
N SER A 546 -25.73 -19.21 -7.67
CA SER A 546 -26.89 -19.87 -7.06
C SER A 546 -27.79 -18.88 -6.31
N SER A 547 -27.22 -17.90 -5.59
CA SER A 547 -28.02 -16.87 -4.93
C SER A 547 -28.75 -15.99 -5.96
N GLU A 548 -28.02 -15.49 -6.97
CA GLU A 548 -28.57 -14.62 -8.00
C GLU A 548 -29.68 -15.30 -8.83
N ILE A 549 -29.49 -16.57 -9.22
CA ILE A 549 -30.54 -17.34 -9.93
C ILE A 549 -31.75 -17.54 -9.02
N SER A 550 -31.52 -17.92 -7.76
CA SER A 550 -32.59 -18.17 -6.80
C SER A 550 -33.45 -16.91 -6.57
N GLU A 551 -32.82 -15.77 -6.32
CA GLU A 551 -33.50 -14.49 -6.11
C GLU A 551 -34.23 -14.02 -7.36
N THR A 552 -33.60 -14.11 -8.53
CA THR A 552 -34.18 -13.68 -9.80
C THR A 552 -35.38 -14.54 -10.20
N LEU A 553 -35.36 -15.85 -9.91
CA LEU A 553 -36.50 -16.74 -10.13
C LEU A 553 -37.70 -16.38 -9.25
N ARG A 554 -37.47 -16.04 -7.97
CA ARG A 554 -38.53 -15.56 -7.07
C ARG A 554 -39.10 -14.21 -7.52
N ALA A 555 -38.26 -13.34 -8.08
CA ALA A 555 -38.66 -12.03 -8.59
C ALA A 555 -39.36 -12.07 -9.97
N ASP A 556 -39.44 -13.23 -10.64
CA ASP A 556 -40.05 -13.42 -11.96
C ASP A 556 -39.44 -12.55 -13.11
N ASN A 557 -38.14 -12.21 -13.01
CA ASN A 557 -37.46 -11.37 -14.02
C ASN A 557 -36.88 -12.22 -15.19
N LYS A 558 -37.59 -12.25 -16.33
CA LYS A 558 -37.24 -13.10 -17.49
C LYS A 558 -35.86 -12.80 -18.08
N GLU A 559 -35.56 -11.52 -18.30
CA GLU A 559 -34.37 -11.10 -19.04
C GLU A 559 -33.11 -11.48 -18.26
N LYS A 560 -33.08 -11.17 -16.96
CA LYS A 560 -31.97 -11.49 -16.06
C LYS A 560 -31.77 -13.02 -15.89
N ILE A 561 -32.84 -13.83 -15.89
CA ILE A 561 -32.71 -15.30 -15.84
C ILE A 561 -31.95 -15.83 -17.07
N GLY A 562 -32.22 -15.32 -18.27
CA GLY A 562 -31.54 -15.77 -19.49
C GLY A 562 -30.04 -15.46 -19.47
N GLU A 563 -29.67 -14.29 -18.97
CA GLU A 563 -28.27 -13.88 -18.76
C GLU A 563 -27.57 -14.79 -17.75
N LEU A 564 -28.18 -15.00 -16.57
CA LEU A 564 -27.64 -15.85 -15.51
C LEU A 564 -27.43 -17.30 -15.95
N VAL A 565 -28.39 -17.87 -16.70
CA VAL A 565 -28.26 -19.22 -17.26
C VAL A 565 -27.10 -19.28 -18.26
N THR A 566 -26.91 -18.25 -19.08
CA THR A 566 -25.80 -18.18 -20.03
C THR A 566 -24.45 -18.16 -19.30
N VAL A 567 -24.33 -17.36 -18.24
CA VAL A 567 -23.12 -17.32 -17.40
C VAL A 567 -22.90 -18.64 -16.67
N ALA A 568 -23.95 -19.28 -16.15
CA ALA A 568 -23.86 -20.58 -15.49
C ALA A 568 -23.41 -21.71 -16.45
N GLU A 569 -23.85 -21.69 -17.71
CA GLU A 569 -23.38 -22.63 -18.72
C GLU A 569 -21.90 -22.41 -19.08
N GLN A 570 -21.43 -21.15 -19.11
CA GLN A 570 -20.01 -20.84 -19.25
C GLN A 570 -19.21 -21.34 -18.05
N PHE A 571 -19.72 -21.11 -16.83
CA PHE A 571 -19.15 -21.63 -15.59
C PHE A 571 -18.97 -23.16 -15.65
N LYS A 572 -20.00 -23.90 -16.05
CA LYS A 572 -19.94 -25.38 -16.15
C LYS A 572 -18.82 -25.87 -17.07
N ARG A 573 -18.51 -25.13 -18.14
CA ARG A 573 -17.44 -25.47 -19.11
C ARG A 573 -16.04 -25.20 -18.56
N VAL A 574 -15.90 -24.13 -17.79
CA VAL A 574 -14.59 -23.58 -17.38
C VAL A 574 -14.16 -24.04 -15.99
N GLN A 575 -15.11 -24.30 -15.09
CA GLN A 575 -14.84 -24.54 -13.67
C GLN A 575 -13.91 -25.73 -13.43
N LYS A 576 -13.04 -25.58 -12.43
CA LYS A 576 -12.14 -26.64 -11.93
C LYS A 576 -12.11 -26.58 -10.41
N GLY A 577 -12.26 -27.73 -9.76
CA GLY A 577 -12.17 -27.81 -8.30
C GLY A 577 -13.38 -27.24 -7.55
N CYS A 578 -14.52 -27.04 -8.21
CA CYS A 578 -15.77 -26.69 -7.53
C CYS A 578 -16.19 -27.84 -6.59
N GLN A 579 -16.67 -27.49 -5.39
CA GLN A 579 -17.28 -28.48 -4.50
C GLN A 579 -18.51 -29.11 -5.16
N ALA A 580 -18.63 -30.44 -5.05
CA ALA A 580 -19.69 -31.20 -5.70
C ALA A 580 -21.10 -30.78 -5.23
N ALA A 581 -21.25 -30.43 -3.95
CA ALA A 581 -22.50 -29.95 -3.38
C ALA A 581 -22.95 -28.64 -4.03
N GLU A 582 -22.07 -27.63 -4.10
CA GLU A 582 -22.40 -26.33 -4.70
C GLU A 582 -22.63 -26.42 -6.21
N TYR A 583 -21.84 -27.26 -6.89
CA TYR A 583 -22.05 -27.53 -8.31
C TYR A 583 -23.42 -28.18 -8.58
N ALA A 584 -23.83 -29.12 -7.73
CA ALA A 584 -25.14 -29.76 -7.83
C ALA A 584 -26.29 -28.77 -7.56
N THR A 585 -26.15 -27.91 -6.53
CA THR A 585 -27.11 -26.84 -6.23
C THR A 585 -27.28 -25.91 -7.43
N LEU A 586 -26.19 -25.41 -8.00
CA LEU A 586 -26.23 -24.53 -9.19
C LEU A 586 -26.88 -25.24 -10.38
N SER A 587 -26.54 -26.51 -10.62
CA SER A 587 -27.10 -27.28 -11.73
C SER A 587 -28.61 -27.44 -11.61
N LEU A 588 -29.12 -27.74 -10.40
CA LEU A 588 -30.55 -27.83 -10.12
C LEU A 588 -31.26 -26.48 -10.34
N LEU A 589 -30.65 -25.37 -9.92
CA LEU A 589 -31.21 -24.03 -10.14
C LEU A 589 -31.26 -23.65 -11.62
N VAL A 590 -30.25 -24.02 -12.41
CA VAL A 590 -30.26 -23.84 -13.87
C VAL A 590 -31.38 -24.68 -14.50
N ASP A 591 -31.56 -25.93 -14.10
CA ASP A 591 -32.63 -26.77 -14.63
C ASP A 591 -34.03 -26.23 -14.25
N LEU A 592 -34.16 -25.68 -13.04
CA LEU A 592 -35.37 -24.97 -12.62
C LEU A 592 -35.60 -23.69 -13.42
N ALA A 593 -34.56 -22.94 -13.77
CA ALA A 593 -34.68 -21.78 -14.65
C ALA A 593 -35.13 -22.16 -16.07
N VAL A 594 -34.66 -23.29 -16.60
CA VAL A 594 -35.13 -23.84 -17.89
C VAL A 594 -36.60 -24.28 -17.78
N LEU A 595 -36.98 -24.96 -16.70
CA LEU A 595 -38.39 -25.29 -16.43
C LEU A 595 -39.25 -24.03 -16.38
N PHE A 596 -38.78 -22.98 -15.71
CA PHE A 596 -39.46 -21.70 -15.60
C PHE A 596 -39.76 -21.07 -16.96
N ASP A 597 -38.77 -21.04 -17.87
CA ASP A 597 -38.95 -20.50 -19.21
C ASP A 597 -39.97 -21.32 -20.02
N HIS A 598 -39.93 -22.65 -19.93
CA HIS A 598 -40.96 -23.51 -20.56
C HIS A 598 -42.36 -23.28 -20.00
N CYS A 599 -42.49 -23.07 -18.67
CA CYS A 599 -43.76 -22.74 -18.04
C CYS A 599 -44.33 -21.40 -18.55
N ARG A 600 -43.47 -20.38 -18.72
CA ARG A 600 -43.88 -19.06 -19.22
C ARG A 600 -44.23 -19.05 -20.71
N ASN A 601 -43.53 -19.87 -21.50
CA ASN A 601 -43.77 -20.01 -22.94
C ASN A 601 -44.90 -21.02 -23.24
N ASP A 602 -45.69 -21.43 -22.24
CA ASP A 602 -46.86 -22.31 -22.39
C ASP A 602 -46.57 -23.71 -22.95
N ASN A 603 -45.32 -24.17 -22.82
CA ASN A 603 -44.85 -25.45 -23.33
C ASN A 603 -45.09 -26.58 -22.32
N ALA A 604 -46.36 -26.89 -22.04
CA ALA A 604 -46.77 -27.78 -20.95
C ALA A 604 -46.22 -29.23 -21.04
N ASP A 605 -46.11 -29.81 -22.24
CA ASP A 605 -45.53 -31.15 -22.43
C ASP A 605 -44.08 -31.22 -21.96
N THR A 606 -43.27 -30.24 -22.38
CA THR A 606 -41.85 -30.13 -22.02
C THR A 606 -41.69 -29.77 -20.54
N ALA A 607 -42.49 -28.83 -20.03
CA ALA A 607 -42.48 -28.44 -18.62
C ALA A 607 -42.81 -29.63 -17.69
N TYR A 608 -43.84 -30.42 -18.03
CA TYR A 608 -44.13 -31.67 -17.33
C TYR A 608 -42.93 -32.63 -17.37
N GLY A 609 -42.33 -32.81 -18.56
CA GLY A 609 -41.19 -33.72 -18.74
C GLY A 609 -40.00 -33.36 -17.86
N ILE A 610 -39.63 -32.08 -17.83
CA ILE A 610 -38.54 -31.56 -16.98
C ILE A 610 -38.91 -31.71 -15.50
N SER A 611 -40.11 -31.30 -15.10
CA SER A 611 -40.57 -31.45 -13.71
C SER A 611 -40.54 -32.91 -13.23
N SER A 612 -40.96 -33.86 -14.09
CA SER A 612 -40.91 -35.29 -13.81
C SER A 612 -39.48 -35.79 -13.64
N HIS A 613 -38.54 -35.29 -14.45
CA HIS A 613 -37.13 -35.68 -14.38
C HIS A 613 -36.45 -35.14 -13.11
N LEU A 614 -36.71 -33.89 -12.74
CA LEU A 614 -36.09 -33.25 -11.57
C LEU A 614 -36.54 -33.87 -10.24
N ARG A 615 -37.74 -34.46 -10.19
CA ARG A 615 -38.32 -35.10 -8.98
C ARG A 615 -38.36 -34.18 -7.75
N LEU A 616 -38.31 -32.86 -7.95
CA LEU A 616 -38.47 -31.85 -6.88
C LEU A 616 -39.95 -31.54 -6.61
N ILE A 617 -40.79 -31.62 -7.64
CA ILE A 617 -42.23 -31.38 -7.56
C ILE A 617 -42.94 -32.70 -7.93
N PRO A 618 -43.86 -33.22 -7.08
CA PRO A 618 -44.52 -34.49 -7.36
C PRO A 618 -45.38 -34.42 -8.62
N THR A 619 -45.29 -35.47 -9.44
CA THR A 619 -46.11 -35.62 -10.65
C THR A 619 -47.43 -36.34 -10.40
N GLU A 620 -47.46 -37.15 -9.34
CA GLU A 620 -48.60 -37.99 -8.97
C GLU A 620 -48.83 -37.89 -7.45
N PRO A 621 -50.10 -37.95 -6.95
CA PRO A 621 -50.40 -37.76 -5.52
C PRO A 621 -49.76 -38.77 -4.57
N ASP A 622 -49.49 -39.99 -5.05
CA ASP A 622 -48.81 -41.06 -4.32
C ASP A 622 -47.31 -40.80 -4.11
N GLN A 623 -46.68 -39.96 -4.94
CA GLN A 623 -45.28 -39.55 -4.79
C GLN A 623 -45.08 -38.49 -3.70
N VAL A 624 -46.14 -37.80 -3.28
CA VAL A 624 -46.05 -36.63 -2.38
C VAL A 624 -45.37 -36.98 -1.06
N THR A 625 -45.76 -38.08 -0.42
CA THR A 625 -45.16 -38.50 0.86
C THR A 625 -43.66 -38.77 0.76
N VAL A 626 -43.23 -39.39 -0.34
CA VAL A 626 -41.80 -39.71 -0.58
C VAL A 626 -40.99 -38.43 -0.78
N ILE A 627 -41.46 -37.52 -1.64
CA ILE A 627 -40.74 -36.26 -1.94
C ILE A 627 -40.71 -35.34 -0.71
N VAL A 628 -41.79 -35.30 0.09
CA VAL A 628 -41.82 -34.56 1.36
C VAL A 628 -40.80 -35.11 2.35
N ASN A 629 -40.66 -36.43 2.45
CA ASN A 629 -39.65 -37.04 3.32
C ASN A 629 -38.23 -36.74 2.85
N GLU A 630 -37.98 -36.65 1.53
CA GLU A 630 -36.68 -36.31 0.94
C GLU A 630 -36.39 -34.79 0.95
N PHE A 631 -37.36 -33.94 1.30
CA PHE A 631 -37.25 -32.48 1.18
C PHE A 631 -36.08 -31.85 1.95
N HIS A 632 -35.73 -32.40 3.11
CA HIS A 632 -34.61 -31.92 3.93
C HIS A 632 -33.24 -32.11 3.26
N MET A 633 -33.14 -32.97 2.24
CA MET A 633 -31.93 -33.17 1.43
C MET A 633 -31.80 -32.15 0.30
N VAL A 634 -32.85 -31.37 0.04
CA VAL A 634 -32.84 -30.34 -1.01
C VAL A 634 -32.05 -29.11 -0.49
N PRO A 635 -31.09 -28.57 -1.27
CA PRO A 635 -30.37 -27.36 -0.88
C PRO A 635 -31.29 -26.19 -0.56
N GLN A 636 -30.92 -25.36 0.40
CA GLN A 636 -31.75 -24.24 0.87
C GLN A 636 -32.17 -23.29 -0.25
N LYS A 637 -31.21 -22.82 -1.07
CA LYS A 637 -31.49 -21.94 -2.22
C LYS A 637 -32.49 -22.56 -3.21
N VAL A 638 -32.44 -23.89 -3.43
CA VAL A 638 -33.44 -24.58 -4.26
C VAL A 638 -34.82 -24.58 -3.58
N ARG A 639 -34.88 -24.85 -2.27
CA ARG A 639 -36.13 -24.86 -1.50
C ARG A 639 -36.86 -23.52 -1.56
N GLU A 640 -36.13 -22.42 -1.53
CA GLU A 640 -36.70 -21.07 -1.59
C GLU A 640 -37.41 -20.77 -2.92
N VAL A 641 -37.02 -21.43 -4.03
CA VAL A 641 -37.62 -21.23 -5.37
C VAL A 641 -38.84 -22.11 -5.61
N LEU A 642 -38.96 -23.24 -4.90
CA LEU A 642 -40.01 -24.23 -5.15
C LEU A 642 -41.45 -23.69 -5.05
N PRO A 643 -41.80 -22.76 -4.14
CA PRO A 643 -43.16 -22.21 -4.09
C PRO A 643 -43.56 -21.52 -5.39
N ASP A 644 -42.71 -20.63 -5.90
CA ASP A 644 -42.95 -19.90 -7.14
C ASP A 644 -42.92 -20.85 -8.35
N MET A 645 -42.03 -21.84 -8.35
CA MET A 645 -42.00 -22.84 -9.40
C MET A 645 -43.28 -23.67 -9.47
N CYS A 646 -43.79 -24.12 -8.31
CA CYS A 646 -45.07 -24.84 -8.21
C CYS A 646 -46.22 -24.02 -8.80
N LEU A 647 -46.24 -22.71 -8.53
CA LEU A 647 -47.25 -21.79 -9.06
C LEU A 647 -47.16 -21.66 -10.59
N HIS A 648 -45.97 -21.42 -11.12
CA HIS A 648 -45.75 -21.27 -12.56
C HIS A 648 -46.06 -22.56 -13.33
N LEU A 649 -45.61 -23.70 -12.80
CA LEU A 649 -45.90 -25.01 -13.37
C LEU A 649 -47.40 -25.30 -13.34
N MET A 650 -48.06 -25.10 -12.19
CA MET A 650 -49.50 -25.33 -12.07
C MET A 650 -50.30 -24.44 -13.03
N LYS A 651 -49.93 -23.16 -13.14
CA LYS A 651 -50.55 -22.24 -14.10
C LYS A 651 -50.40 -22.74 -15.55
N CYS A 652 -49.19 -23.12 -15.96
CA CYS A 652 -48.91 -23.65 -17.30
C CYS A 652 -49.78 -24.87 -17.62
N LEU A 653 -49.88 -25.82 -16.68
CA LEU A 653 -50.66 -27.05 -16.84
C LEU A 653 -52.17 -26.76 -16.89
N VAL A 654 -52.68 -25.86 -16.04
CA VAL A 654 -54.08 -25.43 -16.02
C VAL A 654 -54.45 -24.75 -17.34
N ASP A 655 -53.65 -23.78 -17.80
CA ASP A 655 -53.89 -23.05 -19.03
C ASP A 655 -53.84 -23.98 -20.26
N HIS A 656 -52.97 -24.99 -20.24
CA HIS A 656 -52.95 -26.03 -21.28
C HIS A 656 -54.25 -26.87 -21.27
N CYS A 657 -54.70 -27.35 -20.11
CA CYS A 657 -55.95 -28.11 -19.98
C CYS A 657 -57.17 -27.30 -20.47
N ILE A 658 -57.26 -26.01 -20.09
CA ILE A 658 -58.36 -25.12 -20.50
C ILE A 658 -58.33 -24.88 -22.01
N ARG A 659 -57.15 -24.58 -22.59
CA ARG A 659 -57.00 -24.36 -24.04
C ARG A 659 -57.36 -25.60 -24.85
N GLN A 660 -56.90 -26.77 -24.42
CA GLN A 660 -57.20 -28.02 -25.12
C GLN A 660 -58.69 -28.38 -25.01
N SER A 661 -59.31 -28.14 -23.85
CA SER A 661 -60.77 -28.29 -23.68
C SER A 661 -61.55 -27.34 -24.59
N THR A 662 -61.17 -26.06 -24.66
CA THR A 662 -61.82 -25.05 -25.52
C THR A 662 -61.67 -25.39 -27.01
N SER A 663 -60.50 -25.86 -27.42
CA SER A 663 -60.24 -26.30 -28.80
C SER A 663 -61.11 -27.49 -29.21
N LEU A 664 -61.29 -28.46 -28.30
CA LEU A 664 -62.14 -29.63 -28.51
C LEU A 664 -63.63 -29.27 -28.55
N ALA A 665 -64.08 -28.33 -27.70
CA ALA A 665 -65.46 -27.84 -27.69
C ALA A 665 -65.82 -27.13 -29.01
N ASN A 666 -64.91 -26.33 -29.56
CA ASN A 666 -65.11 -25.63 -30.84
C ASN A 666 -65.15 -26.55 -32.07
N ARG A 667 -64.67 -27.80 -31.96
CA ARG A 667 -64.70 -28.80 -33.03
C ARG A 667 -65.98 -29.66 -33.03
N GLY A 668 -66.99 -29.35 -32.22
CA GLY A 668 -68.29 -30.02 -32.22
C GLY A 668 -68.28 -31.45 -31.66
N ALA A 669 -67.23 -31.84 -30.93
CA ALA A 669 -67.12 -33.15 -30.31
C ALA A 669 -67.88 -33.19 -28.97
N ASN A 670 -69.20 -33.46 -29.02
CA ASN A 670 -70.10 -33.56 -27.85
C ASN A 670 -69.84 -34.79 -26.93
N ALA A 671 -68.62 -35.32 -26.86
CA ALA A 671 -68.27 -36.45 -26.00
C ALA A 671 -66.94 -36.30 -25.21
N ALA A 672 -66.26 -35.15 -25.28
CA ALA A 672 -64.89 -35.02 -24.74
C ALA A 672 -64.71 -34.15 -23.48
N ASN A 673 -65.71 -33.39 -23.04
CA ASN A 673 -65.60 -32.52 -21.86
C ASN A 673 -65.25 -33.28 -20.56
N THR A 674 -65.47 -34.60 -20.51
CA THR A 674 -65.17 -35.45 -19.35
C THR A 674 -63.76 -36.06 -19.38
N SER A 675 -63.01 -35.99 -20.51
CA SER A 675 -61.70 -36.67 -20.62
C SER A 675 -60.51 -35.81 -20.20
N MET A 676 -60.53 -34.51 -20.48
CA MET A 676 -59.39 -33.63 -20.20
C MET A 676 -59.28 -33.23 -18.73
N PHE A 677 -60.41 -32.99 -18.06
CA PHE A 677 -60.50 -32.80 -16.62
C PHE A 677 -60.66 -34.13 -15.85
N SER A 678 -60.50 -35.28 -16.53
CA SER A 678 -60.52 -36.58 -15.87
C SER A 678 -59.38 -36.67 -14.87
N SER A 679 -59.64 -37.31 -13.73
CA SER A 679 -58.59 -37.66 -12.75
C SER A 679 -57.54 -38.62 -13.31
N SER A 680 -57.74 -39.16 -14.52
CA SER A 680 -56.75 -39.99 -15.22
C SER A 680 -55.77 -39.18 -16.08
N ASN A 681 -56.02 -37.88 -16.33
CA ASN A 681 -55.13 -37.03 -17.10
C ASN A 681 -53.85 -36.70 -16.30
N ARG A 682 -52.68 -36.99 -16.85
CA ARG A 682 -51.36 -36.74 -16.23
C ARG A 682 -51.20 -35.30 -15.70
N TYR A 683 -51.73 -34.29 -16.40
CA TYR A 683 -51.65 -32.90 -15.98
C TYR A 683 -52.52 -32.63 -14.75
N VAL A 684 -53.75 -33.15 -14.76
CA VAL A 684 -54.70 -33.03 -13.63
C VAL A 684 -54.15 -33.73 -12.39
N LYS A 685 -53.49 -34.88 -12.56
CA LYS A 685 -52.86 -35.59 -11.45
C LYS A 685 -51.70 -34.83 -10.84
N GLN A 686 -50.84 -34.22 -11.67
CA GLN A 686 -49.75 -33.37 -11.19
C GLN A 686 -50.28 -32.12 -10.48
N ILE A 687 -51.35 -31.50 -11.00
CA ILE A 687 -52.00 -30.36 -10.35
C ILE A 687 -52.50 -30.71 -8.95
N LYS A 688 -53.18 -31.87 -8.79
CA LYS A 688 -53.60 -32.37 -7.47
C LYS A 688 -52.41 -32.67 -6.56
N ALA A 689 -51.33 -33.21 -7.11
CA ALA A 689 -50.10 -33.50 -6.37
C ALA A 689 -49.40 -32.23 -5.88
N ILE A 690 -49.35 -31.16 -6.69
CA ILE A 690 -48.79 -29.86 -6.32
C ILE A 690 -49.53 -29.26 -5.12
N VAL A 691 -50.87 -29.28 -5.13
CA VAL A 691 -51.66 -28.75 -4.02
C VAL A 691 -51.42 -29.56 -2.74
N LEU A 692 -51.47 -30.89 -2.82
CA LEU A 692 -51.19 -31.76 -1.67
C LEU A 692 -49.77 -31.54 -1.14
N TYR A 693 -48.79 -31.38 -2.03
CA TYR A 693 -47.41 -31.09 -1.69
C TYR A 693 -47.25 -29.75 -0.95
N SER A 694 -47.84 -28.67 -1.49
CA SER A 694 -47.80 -27.34 -0.85
C SER A 694 -48.41 -27.30 0.55
N ALA A 695 -49.35 -28.22 0.83
CA ALA A 695 -50.00 -28.34 2.14
C ALA A 695 -49.25 -29.23 3.14
N THR A 696 -48.36 -30.12 2.67
CA THR A 696 -47.73 -31.17 3.49
C THR A 696 -46.23 -31.00 3.67
N VAL A 697 -45.56 -30.24 2.79
CA VAL A 697 -44.12 -30.01 2.87
C VAL A 697 -43.76 -29.21 4.13
N PRO A 698 -42.68 -29.56 4.85
CA PRO A 698 -42.22 -28.83 6.05
C PRO A 698 -41.51 -27.53 5.66
N TYR A 699 -42.15 -26.71 4.83
CA TYR A 699 -41.68 -25.41 4.37
C TYR A 699 -42.88 -24.50 4.15
N LYS A 700 -42.87 -23.32 4.74
CA LYS A 700 -44.02 -22.41 4.70
C LYS A 700 -44.09 -21.71 3.34
N PHE A 701 -45.01 -22.17 2.49
CA PHE A 701 -45.31 -21.48 1.24
C PHE A 701 -45.83 -20.06 1.54
N PRO A 702 -45.43 -19.03 0.75
CA PRO A 702 -46.00 -17.69 0.89
C PRO A 702 -47.52 -17.72 0.72
N THR A 703 -48.24 -16.95 1.53
CA THR A 703 -49.72 -16.96 1.56
C THR A 703 -50.33 -16.64 0.21
N HIS A 704 -49.71 -15.70 -0.53
CA HIS A 704 -50.12 -15.33 -1.87
C HIS A 704 -49.96 -16.48 -2.89
N VAL A 705 -48.92 -17.30 -2.76
CA VAL A 705 -48.69 -18.50 -3.59
C VAL A 705 -49.78 -19.53 -3.31
N THR A 706 -49.99 -19.88 -2.03
CA THR A 706 -50.98 -20.89 -1.63
C THR A 706 -52.40 -20.51 -2.05
N SER A 707 -52.78 -19.24 -1.88
CA SER A 707 -54.09 -18.74 -2.31
C SER A 707 -54.29 -18.88 -3.83
N LYS A 708 -53.25 -18.57 -4.61
CA LYS A 708 -53.30 -18.64 -6.07
C LYS A 708 -53.26 -20.08 -6.60
N LEU A 709 -52.54 -20.99 -5.93
CA LEU A 709 -52.61 -22.43 -6.20
C LEU A 709 -54.04 -22.97 -6.01
N LEU A 710 -54.71 -22.61 -4.91
CA LEU A 710 -56.10 -23.02 -4.67
C LEU A 710 -57.08 -22.41 -5.69
N GLN A 711 -56.87 -21.15 -6.08
CA GLN A 711 -57.67 -20.51 -7.13
C GLN A 711 -57.51 -21.20 -8.49
N LEU A 712 -56.27 -21.54 -8.87
CA LEU A 712 -55.96 -22.29 -10.08
C LEU A 712 -56.51 -23.72 -10.05
N GLN A 713 -56.66 -24.33 -8.87
CA GLN A 713 -57.30 -25.64 -8.75
C GLN A 713 -58.82 -25.53 -8.97
N ALA A 714 -59.45 -24.52 -8.37
CA ALA A 714 -60.88 -24.28 -8.47
C ALA A 714 -61.33 -24.00 -9.92
N SER A 715 -60.48 -23.39 -10.74
CA SER A 715 -60.78 -23.11 -12.15
C SER A 715 -60.96 -24.37 -13.02
N LEU A 716 -60.48 -25.52 -12.57
CA LEU A 716 -60.66 -26.82 -13.24
C LEU A 716 -62.01 -27.49 -12.93
N GLY A 717 -62.84 -26.90 -12.04
CA GLY A 717 -64.19 -27.38 -11.74
C GLY A 717 -64.24 -28.68 -10.92
N PHE A 718 -63.36 -28.82 -9.93
CA PHE A 718 -63.43 -29.89 -8.92
C PHE A 718 -64.18 -29.45 -7.66
#